data_AF-A0A6I3EX35-F1
#
_entry.id   AF-A0A6I3EX35-F1
#
_cell.length_a   1.000
_cell.length_b   1.000
_cell.length_c   1.000
_cell.angle_alpha   90.00
_cell.angle_beta   90.00
_cell.angle_gamma   90.00
#
_symmetry.space_group_name_H-M   'P 1'
#
loop_
_entity.id
_entity.type
_entity.pdbx_description
1 polymer ?
#
loop_
_entity_poly.entity_id
_entity_poly.type
_entity_poly.pdbx_seq_one_letter_code
_entity_poly.pdbx_strand_id
1 'polypeptide(L)'
;MSIQGSPGEVAADWALAVREALTAELGGAAAPVLDRLLPVVPAGYDELNWPNSASIDLPIIDRLARTASDPTAATTDTAMMHFTEAGSCEWRFRVYRAGGAIPISDLLPLLDNLGFRAIDERAFHFDLPETSVWLHDVGVQVPEGADMSDAARDEVQRAFLAEFAGTVEVDGLNRLVLAAGLTARQVEVLRAYSRYLRQIGFPFSQQYIESTLNRHARIGRSLVELFTARFTPGLADSLAVSAVHRAAILAALDGVPSLDDDRTLRALLALIDATVRTNAFRSGSNAGYRDVLAFKFDTTKVPDVPLPRPMFEIWVCSPRVEGVHLRNGRIARGGIRWSDRREDFRTEILGLVKAQIVKNAVIVPTGAKGGFVLKRPPTPGTDEFRTEGVACYRQFIAGLLDLTDNIVGDGIVPPPETVRHDGDDPYLVVAADKGTATFSDIANGISADYGFWLGDAFASGGSAGYDHKEMAITARGAWESVRRHAAGLGKDVEKVALTVVGVGDMSGDVFGNGLLRSPHLKMLAAFDHRHIIIDPDPDPAASFAERLRLFGMPRSSWADYDSALISAGGGVYPRTLKTIEISEAARVCLGADHTTFTPNELISTILRAPVDLLWNGGIGTYVKATSESHADVGDRANDGLRINGSELRCRIVGEGGNLGFTQRGRVEYALAGGLINTDAIDNSAGVDCSDHEVNIKILLGPVVEAGALTTEQRNAVLVEMTDDVGELVLDDNRAQTLALSIARRQALPMVNVHSRYLNQLESEGWLNRAMEFLPTDRQIAERQASGQGLTTPEFSVLLAYTKTANVAETVRSDLPDNPYLVPELIRYFPHRLHHEYHDQILGHRLRREIVATQVCNQMVNLSGISFDHRVGEETGVGVVEITRAWLAARDVLGLVELWDQVDALTGQVKPDVQIDLFLELRSMAERATLWLLRHRKLPLDLGAAVEAYRAPICSLVELEGTLRGKLRDAAFALEASRLAAGVPEGLAQRSVQWPLLHTAFDMVELSGRTGSSTSEVAGAYWHVFEELDLLWLWEAVGRLPRGTRWQNQARSALRDDLVAALGDLAEDVLAAGGVADWQSANERLVQRTMTMFTELRRVDSHDITTLSVAVRQLRNLALLT
;
A
#
# COMPACT_ATOMS: atom_id res chain seq x y z
N MET A 1 48.58 -20.69 23.88
CA MET A 1 49.80 -21.45 24.21
C MET A 1 50.18 -21.09 25.65
N SER A 2 50.45 -22.08 26.50
CA SER A 2 50.93 -21.84 27.87
C SER A 2 52.46 -21.72 27.86
N ILE A 3 52.98 -20.58 28.32
CA ILE A 3 54.42 -20.25 28.26
C ILE A 3 55.05 -20.43 29.66
N GLN A 4 56.11 -21.24 29.79
CA GLN A 4 56.87 -21.52 31.04
C GLN A 4 58.24 -20.81 31.08
N GLY A 5 58.62 -20.23 32.23
CA GLY A 5 59.95 -19.65 32.55
C GLY A 5 59.90 -18.60 33.69
N SER A 6 61.04 -18.09 34.20
CA SER A 6 61.16 -16.90 35.11
C SER A 6 61.81 -15.69 34.39
N PRO A 7 61.38 -14.42 34.54
CA PRO A 7 62.01 -13.29 33.85
C PRO A 7 63.29 -12.86 34.59
N GLY A 8 64.44 -12.77 33.90
CA GLY A 8 65.58 -12.01 34.42
C GLY A 8 67.00 -12.54 34.23
N GLU A 9 67.26 -13.69 33.59
CA GLU A 9 68.66 -14.10 33.31
C GLU A 9 69.19 -13.49 32.00
N VAL A 10 69.77 -12.29 32.16
CA VAL A 10 70.79 -11.63 31.32
C VAL A 10 70.39 -11.37 29.84
N ALA A 11 70.18 -10.09 29.50
CA ALA A 11 69.79 -9.60 28.17
C ALA A 11 70.64 -10.08 26.95
N ALA A 12 71.82 -10.67 27.17
CA ALA A 12 72.61 -11.29 26.11
C ALA A 12 72.07 -12.68 25.66
N ASP A 13 71.26 -13.34 26.48
CA ASP A 13 70.69 -14.67 26.22
C ASP A 13 69.26 -14.60 25.64
N TRP A 14 68.55 -13.48 25.81
CA TRP A 14 67.19 -13.31 25.29
C TRP A 14 67.13 -13.38 23.76
N ALA A 15 68.02 -12.67 23.05
CA ALA A 15 68.04 -12.68 21.58
C ALA A 15 68.41 -14.06 21.01
N LEU A 16 69.26 -14.82 21.71
CA LEU A 16 69.61 -16.20 21.33
C LEU A 16 68.43 -17.15 21.57
N ALA A 17 67.78 -17.06 22.73
CA ALA A 17 66.58 -17.84 23.05
C ALA A 17 65.40 -17.51 22.11
N VAL A 18 65.21 -16.24 21.73
CA VAL A 18 64.22 -15.82 20.73
C VAL A 18 64.56 -16.44 19.38
N ARG A 19 65.84 -16.45 19.00
CA ARG A 19 66.29 -17.11 17.76
C ARG A 19 65.95 -18.59 17.77
N GLU A 20 66.21 -19.30 18.87
CA GLU A 20 65.88 -20.73 19.01
C GLU A 20 64.37 -20.98 18.93
N ALA A 21 63.57 -20.21 19.68
CA ALA A 21 62.11 -20.31 19.66
C ALA A 21 61.53 -20.00 18.27
N LEU A 22 61.99 -18.92 17.63
CA LEU A 22 61.57 -18.53 16.29
C LEU A 22 62.00 -19.55 15.22
N THR A 23 63.18 -20.17 15.36
CA THR A 23 63.64 -21.24 14.46
C THR A 23 62.79 -22.50 14.63
N ALA A 24 62.32 -22.78 15.85
CA ALA A 24 61.40 -23.90 16.09
C ALA A 24 60.01 -23.67 15.44
N GLU A 25 59.52 -22.42 15.38
CA GLU A 25 58.24 -22.08 14.77
C GLU A 25 58.30 -21.87 13.24
N LEU A 26 59.35 -21.21 12.73
CA LEU A 26 59.45 -20.77 11.33
C LEU A 26 60.54 -21.48 10.50
N GLY A 27 61.36 -22.32 11.12
CA GLY A 27 62.48 -22.98 10.44
C GLY A 27 63.47 -21.97 9.83
N GLY A 28 63.85 -22.18 8.56
CA GLY A 28 64.82 -21.33 7.85
C GLY A 28 64.36 -19.88 7.61
N ALA A 29 63.07 -19.56 7.79
CA ALA A 29 62.54 -18.21 7.66
C ALA A 29 62.74 -17.35 8.93
N ALA A 30 63.22 -17.93 10.03
CA ALA A 30 63.45 -17.23 11.29
C ALA A 30 64.58 -16.19 11.23
N ALA A 31 65.71 -16.52 10.58
CA ALA A 31 66.88 -15.64 10.57
C ALA A 31 66.62 -14.28 9.87
N PRO A 32 65.98 -14.22 8.69
CA PRO A 32 65.65 -12.94 8.05
C PRO A 32 64.69 -12.04 8.86
N VAL A 33 63.73 -12.63 9.59
CA VAL A 33 62.78 -11.88 10.45
C VAL A 33 63.52 -11.31 11.65
N LEU A 34 64.34 -12.14 12.31
CA LEU A 34 65.09 -11.73 13.49
C LEU A 34 66.15 -10.67 13.17
N ASP A 35 66.92 -10.83 12.10
CA ASP A 35 67.96 -9.87 11.73
C ASP A 35 67.39 -8.49 11.40
N ARG A 36 66.16 -8.45 10.87
CA ARG A 36 65.44 -7.20 10.58
C ARG A 36 64.84 -6.56 11.82
N LEU A 37 64.27 -7.35 12.73
CA LEU A 37 63.51 -6.82 13.86
C LEU A 37 64.32 -6.59 15.13
N LEU A 38 65.36 -7.39 15.37
CA LEU A 38 66.17 -7.27 16.58
C LEU A 38 66.76 -5.86 16.81
N PRO A 39 67.23 -5.12 15.76
CA PRO A 39 67.74 -3.76 15.93
C PRO A 39 66.68 -2.72 16.32
N VAL A 40 65.39 -3.02 16.12
CA VAL A 40 64.26 -2.08 16.31
C VAL A 40 63.34 -2.51 17.47
N VAL A 41 63.76 -3.50 18.27
CA VAL A 41 63.05 -3.87 19.51
C VAL A 41 63.11 -2.70 20.51
N PRO A 42 61.97 -2.17 20.97
CA PRO A 42 61.95 -1.02 21.87
C PRO A 42 62.45 -1.40 23.26
N ALA A 43 63.04 -0.42 23.95
CA ALA A 43 63.53 -0.60 25.32
C ALA A 43 62.41 -1.06 26.26
N GLY A 44 62.70 -2.06 27.09
CA GLY A 44 61.74 -2.64 28.05
C GLY A 44 60.84 -3.74 27.45
N TYR A 45 60.89 -3.98 26.14
CA TYR A 45 60.19 -5.10 25.53
C TYR A 45 60.78 -6.45 25.95
N ASP A 46 62.10 -6.59 25.88
CA ASP A 46 62.88 -7.75 26.28
C ASP A 46 62.81 -8.02 27.80
N GLU A 47 62.63 -6.98 28.61
CA GLU A 47 62.42 -7.10 30.06
C GLU A 47 61.03 -7.64 30.44
N LEU A 48 60.01 -7.38 29.61
CA LEU A 48 58.61 -7.67 29.90
C LEU A 48 58.02 -8.84 29.08
N ASN A 49 58.74 -9.34 28.08
CA ASN A 49 58.28 -10.38 27.15
C ASN A 49 59.23 -11.58 27.09
N TRP A 50 58.66 -12.78 27.15
CA TRP A 50 59.38 -14.04 27.06
C TRP A 50 59.89 -14.30 25.64
N PRO A 51 60.99 -15.07 25.48
CA PRO A 51 61.45 -15.48 24.16
C PRO A 51 60.36 -16.16 23.30
N ASN A 52 59.53 -17.01 23.90
CA ASN A 52 58.40 -17.68 23.23
C ASN A 52 57.22 -16.73 22.93
N SER A 53 57.06 -15.63 23.66
CA SER A 53 56.09 -14.59 23.30
C SER A 53 56.61 -13.82 22.08
N ALA A 54 57.87 -13.41 22.13
CA ALA A 54 58.52 -12.70 21.03
C ALA A 54 58.61 -13.52 19.74
N SER A 55 58.71 -14.85 19.81
CA SER A 55 58.64 -15.70 18.61
C SER A 55 57.29 -15.61 17.88
N ILE A 56 56.20 -15.27 18.59
CA ILE A 56 54.87 -15.01 18.02
C ILE A 56 54.76 -13.56 17.54
N ASP A 57 55.24 -12.60 18.34
CA ASP A 57 55.07 -11.17 18.04
C ASP A 57 55.87 -10.71 16.82
N LEU A 58 57.15 -11.10 16.75
CA LEU A 58 58.08 -10.60 15.74
C LEU A 58 57.63 -10.96 14.30
N PRO A 59 57.18 -12.19 13.98
CA PRO A 59 56.64 -12.50 12.65
C PRO A 59 55.44 -11.66 12.24
N ILE A 60 54.53 -11.39 13.19
CA ILE A 60 53.34 -10.57 12.93
C ILE A 60 53.76 -9.13 12.59
N ILE A 61 54.68 -8.57 13.38
CA ILE A 61 55.23 -7.22 13.17
C ILE A 61 55.95 -7.14 11.81
N ASP A 62 56.81 -8.11 11.48
CA ASP A 62 57.54 -8.16 10.20
C ASP A 62 56.57 -8.19 9.01
N ARG A 63 55.53 -9.03 9.09
CA ARG A 63 54.51 -9.17 8.04
C ARG A 63 53.67 -7.92 7.87
N LEU A 64 53.17 -7.33 8.96
CA LEU A 64 52.41 -6.07 8.92
C LEU A 64 53.25 -4.95 8.32
N ALA A 65 54.54 -4.86 8.69
CA ALA A 65 55.43 -3.85 8.13
C ALA A 65 55.69 -4.04 6.62
N ARG A 66 55.90 -5.27 6.14
CA ARG A 66 56.12 -5.55 4.69
C ARG A 66 54.89 -5.28 3.84
N THR A 67 53.70 -5.45 4.41
CA THR A 67 52.43 -5.34 3.68
C THR A 67 51.78 -3.98 3.85
N ALA A 68 52.33 -3.09 4.67
CA ALA A 68 51.77 -1.77 4.96
C ALA A 68 51.57 -0.86 3.73
N SER A 69 52.36 -1.06 2.67
CA SER A 69 52.22 -0.31 1.42
C SER A 69 51.14 -0.87 0.48
N ASP A 70 50.62 -2.07 0.75
CA ASP A 70 49.52 -2.66 0.00
C ASP A 70 48.19 -2.18 0.59
N PRO A 71 47.40 -1.39 -0.15
CA PRO A 71 46.11 -0.88 0.34
C PRO A 71 45.08 -1.99 0.60
N THR A 72 45.32 -3.22 0.14
CA THR A 72 44.43 -4.37 0.36
C THR A 72 44.86 -5.27 1.51
N ALA A 73 46.05 -5.06 2.07
CA ALA A 73 46.55 -5.86 3.18
C ALA A 73 45.97 -5.43 4.53
N ALA A 74 45.86 -6.38 5.46
CA ALA A 74 45.44 -6.09 6.83
C ALA A 74 46.47 -5.20 7.53
N THR A 75 46.01 -4.08 8.09
CA THR A 75 46.85 -3.15 8.87
C THR A 75 46.85 -3.45 10.37
N THR A 76 46.03 -4.40 10.81
CA THR A 76 45.87 -4.80 12.21
C THR A 76 45.84 -6.32 12.31
N ASP A 77 46.43 -6.86 13.37
CA ASP A 77 46.33 -8.28 13.73
C ASP A 77 46.27 -8.44 15.26
N THR A 78 46.00 -9.65 15.74
CA THR A 78 45.88 -9.96 17.17
C THR A 78 46.55 -11.27 17.58
N ALA A 79 46.89 -11.40 18.85
CA ALA A 79 47.30 -12.66 19.47
C ALA A 79 46.75 -12.79 20.90
N MET A 80 46.47 -14.01 21.34
CA MET A 80 46.09 -14.31 22.74
C MET A 80 47.07 -15.27 23.42
N MET A 81 47.61 -14.84 24.56
CA MET A 81 48.63 -15.56 25.32
C MET A 81 48.18 -15.86 26.76
N HIS A 82 48.58 -17.02 27.26
CA HIS A 82 48.42 -17.40 28.68
C HIS A 82 49.79 -17.70 29.27
N PHE A 83 50.14 -16.97 30.33
CA PHE A 83 51.38 -17.20 31.05
C PHE A 83 51.14 -18.25 32.14
N THR A 84 52.03 -19.22 32.28
CA THR A 84 51.84 -20.31 33.26
C THR A 84 51.84 -19.83 34.71
N GLU A 85 52.44 -18.67 34.98
CA GLU A 85 52.43 -18.02 36.30
C GLU A 85 51.15 -17.20 36.56
N ALA A 86 50.33 -16.94 35.53
CA ALA A 86 49.10 -16.19 35.65
C ALA A 86 47.93 -17.07 36.13
N GLY A 87 46.93 -16.45 36.76
CA GLY A 87 45.70 -17.16 37.12
C GLY A 87 45.03 -17.83 35.91
N SER A 88 44.23 -18.88 36.12
CA SER A 88 43.53 -19.58 35.02
C SER A 88 42.61 -18.67 34.19
N CYS A 89 42.17 -17.56 34.77
CA CYS A 89 41.32 -16.56 34.15
C CYS A 89 42.09 -15.31 33.68
N GLU A 90 43.41 -15.24 33.87
CA GLU A 90 44.23 -14.08 33.49
C GLU A 90 44.98 -14.36 32.19
N TRP A 91 44.68 -13.59 31.16
CA TRP A 91 45.24 -13.73 29.81
C TRP A 91 45.82 -12.41 29.35
N ARG A 92 46.63 -12.44 28.30
CA ARG A 92 47.08 -11.24 27.60
C ARG A 92 46.57 -11.22 26.17
N PHE A 93 45.87 -10.14 25.82
CA PHE A 93 45.32 -9.88 24.50
C PHE A 93 46.18 -8.83 23.81
N ARG A 94 46.83 -9.22 22.72
CA ARG A 94 47.79 -8.40 21.98
C ARG A 94 47.16 -7.89 20.70
N VAL A 95 47.30 -6.60 20.45
CA VAL A 95 46.83 -5.94 19.24
C VAL A 95 48.02 -5.28 18.55
N TYR A 96 48.29 -5.69 17.32
CA TYR A 96 49.37 -5.17 16.48
C TYR A 96 48.76 -4.27 15.42
N ARG A 97 49.27 -3.05 15.25
CA ARG A 97 48.76 -2.09 14.25
C ARG A 97 49.88 -1.40 13.50
N ALA A 98 49.84 -1.47 12.18
CA ALA A 98 50.71 -0.70 11.30
C ALA A 98 50.25 0.77 11.20
N GLY A 99 51.21 1.69 11.15
CA GLY A 99 51.01 3.14 11.13
C GLY A 99 50.94 3.74 12.54
N GLY A 100 49.72 3.97 13.04
CA GLY A 100 49.47 4.75 14.26
C GLY A 100 49.03 3.91 15.46
N ALA A 101 49.35 4.41 16.67
CA ALA A 101 48.86 3.85 17.93
C ALA A 101 47.33 3.84 18.01
N ILE A 102 46.76 2.90 18.76
CA ILE A 102 45.34 2.88 19.10
C ILE A 102 45.16 3.62 20.44
N PRO A 103 44.30 4.66 20.51
CA PRO A 103 43.96 5.28 21.78
C PRO A 103 43.35 4.25 22.74
N ILE A 104 43.76 4.24 24.00
CA ILE A 104 43.23 3.33 25.03
C ILE A 104 41.71 3.49 25.16
N SER A 105 41.19 4.73 25.01
CA SER A 105 39.76 5.03 25.01
C SER A 105 38.97 4.29 23.92
N ASP A 106 39.65 3.90 22.84
CA ASP A 106 39.04 3.25 21.69
C ASP A 106 39.23 1.73 21.78
N LEU A 107 40.36 1.28 22.36
CA LEU A 107 40.70 -0.13 22.51
C LEU A 107 39.91 -0.84 23.63
N LEU A 108 39.82 -0.22 24.81
CA LEU A 108 39.19 -0.86 25.98
C LEU A 108 37.70 -1.19 25.78
N PRO A 109 36.87 -0.34 25.15
CA PRO A 109 35.47 -0.68 24.90
C PRO A 109 35.27 -1.92 24.03
N LEU A 110 36.17 -2.18 23.07
CA LEU A 110 36.10 -3.36 22.20
C LEU A 110 36.31 -4.64 23.01
N LEU A 111 37.31 -4.64 23.91
CA LEU A 111 37.59 -5.77 24.79
C LEU A 111 36.44 -6.00 25.80
N ASP A 112 35.89 -4.93 26.37
CA ASP A 112 34.75 -5.04 27.31
C ASP A 112 33.48 -5.59 26.64
N ASN A 113 33.24 -5.22 25.38
CA ASN A 113 32.12 -5.75 24.60
C ASN A 113 32.30 -7.21 24.19
N LEU A 114 33.53 -7.73 24.11
CA LEU A 114 33.80 -9.17 23.96
C LEU A 114 33.71 -9.94 25.29
N GLY A 115 33.54 -9.24 26.41
CA GLY A 115 33.36 -9.82 27.75
C GLY A 115 34.65 -9.93 28.55
N PHE A 116 35.73 -9.29 28.10
CA PHE A 116 36.97 -9.18 28.85
C PHE A 116 36.93 -8.01 29.82
N ARG A 117 37.48 -8.20 31.02
CA ARG A 117 37.79 -7.08 31.91
C ARG A 117 39.27 -6.74 31.78
N ALA A 118 39.59 -5.59 31.19
CA ALA A 118 40.97 -5.12 31.10
C ALA A 118 41.54 -4.77 32.49
N ILE A 119 42.79 -5.17 32.74
CA ILE A 119 43.51 -5.06 34.02
C ILE A 119 44.61 -4.00 33.90
N ASP A 120 45.53 -4.18 32.95
CA ASP A 120 46.65 -3.30 32.64
C ASP A 120 46.89 -3.25 31.12
N GLU A 121 47.60 -2.23 30.64
CA GLU A 121 48.00 -2.10 29.23
C GLU A 121 49.48 -1.73 29.15
N ARG A 122 50.16 -2.29 28.15
CA ARG A 122 51.56 -2.01 27.82
C ARG A 122 51.65 -1.76 26.32
N ALA A 123 52.17 -0.62 25.91
CA ALA A 123 52.35 -0.29 24.50
C ALA A 123 53.83 -0.32 24.12
N PHE A 124 54.14 -0.95 22.99
CA PHE A 124 55.48 -1.02 22.41
C PHE A 124 55.46 -0.47 20.98
N HIS A 125 56.40 0.41 20.65
CA HIS A 125 56.53 1.05 19.33
C HIS A 125 57.76 0.51 18.62
N PHE A 126 57.53 -0.14 17.47
CA PHE A 126 58.58 -0.62 16.58
C PHE A 126 58.67 0.32 15.38
N ASP A 127 59.85 0.91 15.16
CA ASP A 127 60.09 1.82 14.05
C ASP A 127 60.84 1.11 12.92
N LEU A 128 60.12 0.77 11.85
CA LEU A 128 60.69 0.08 10.68
C LEU A 128 60.77 1.04 9.48
N PRO A 129 61.67 0.78 8.50
CA PRO A 129 61.84 1.64 7.32
C PRO A 129 60.55 1.89 6.51
N GLU A 130 59.64 0.91 6.47
CA GLU A 130 58.41 0.97 5.67
C GLU A 130 57.24 1.63 6.42
N THR A 131 57.13 1.40 7.73
CA THR A 131 56.07 1.92 8.59
C THR A 131 56.43 1.72 10.06
N SER A 132 55.78 2.46 10.97
CA SER A 132 55.79 2.12 12.39
C SER A 132 54.77 1.02 12.69
N VAL A 133 55.08 0.11 13.60
CA VAL A 133 54.12 -0.90 14.10
C VAL A 133 53.99 -0.75 15.61
N TRP A 134 52.76 -0.64 16.10
CA TRP A 134 52.42 -0.55 17.52
C TRP A 134 51.89 -1.89 18.01
N LEU A 135 52.40 -2.36 19.14
CA LEU A 135 51.89 -3.51 19.87
C LEU A 135 51.28 -3.05 21.19
N HIS A 136 49.98 -3.22 21.34
CA HIS A 136 49.26 -3.03 22.60
C HIS A 136 49.04 -4.38 23.27
N ASP A 137 49.71 -4.62 24.39
CA ASP A 137 49.62 -5.82 25.21
C ASP A 137 48.73 -5.58 26.44
N VAL A 138 47.46 -5.96 26.33
CA VAL A 138 46.45 -5.73 27.35
C VAL A 138 46.27 -6.97 28.22
N GLY A 139 46.46 -6.84 29.53
CA GLY A 139 46.07 -7.88 30.48
C GLY A 139 44.56 -7.93 30.59
N VAL A 140 43.96 -9.09 30.36
CA VAL A 140 42.51 -9.29 30.37
C VAL A 140 42.10 -10.40 31.32
N GLN A 141 41.02 -10.18 32.07
CA GLN A 141 40.36 -11.21 32.84
C GLN A 141 39.23 -11.82 32.01
N VAL A 142 39.27 -13.14 31.88
CA VAL A 142 38.27 -13.98 31.21
C VAL A 142 37.22 -14.44 32.24
N PRO A 143 35.92 -14.49 31.90
CA PRO A 143 34.90 -15.05 32.78
C PRO A 143 35.22 -16.48 33.23
N GLU A 144 34.94 -16.79 34.49
CA GLU A 144 35.17 -18.12 35.04
C GLU A 144 34.32 -19.17 34.31
N GLY A 145 34.97 -20.23 33.80
CA GLY A 145 34.32 -21.29 33.04
C GLY A 145 34.10 -21.01 31.55
N ALA A 146 34.64 -19.91 31.00
CA ALA A 146 34.64 -19.67 29.55
C ALA A 146 35.50 -20.71 28.80
N ASP A 147 35.09 -21.07 27.57
CA ASP A 147 35.89 -21.93 26.70
C ASP A 147 37.07 -21.14 26.11
N MET A 148 38.29 -21.60 26.40
CA MET A 148 39.54 -21.03 25.93
C MET A 148 40.33 -22.01 25.05
N SER A 149 39.64 -22.96 24.41
CA SER A 149 40.20 -23.80 23.35
C SER A 149 40.76 -22.96 22.19
N ASP A 150 41.64 -23.54 21.38
CA ASP A 150 42.28 -22.83 20.26
C ASP A 150 41.24 -22.24 19.31
N ALA A 151 40.20 -23.01 18.96
CA ALA A 151 39.11 -22.54 18.11
C ALA A 151 38.32 -21.37 18.73
N ALA A 152 38.05 -21.39 20.03
CA ALA A 152 37.36 -20.30 20.72
C ALA A 152 38.22 -19.03 20.76
N ARG A 153 39.53 -19.17 21.02
CA ARG A 153 40.48 -18.05 20.99
C ARG A 153 40.59 -17.44 19.60
N ASP A 154 40.61 -18.26 18.56
CA ASP A 154 40.65 -17.79 17.17
C ASP A 154 39.37 -17.07 16.77
N GLU A 155 38.20 -17.53 17.24
CA GLU A 155 36.93 -16.82 17.00
C GLU A 155 36.89 -15.47 17.73
N VAL A 156 37.34 -15.39 18.99
CA VAL A 156 37.37 -14.12 19.73
C VAL A 156 38.32 -13.11 19.08
N GLN A 157 39.49 -13.56 18.62
CA GLN A 157 40.42 -12.73 17.86
C GLN A 157 39.81 -12.24 16.53
N ARG A 158 39.11 -13.12 15.79
CA ARG A 158 38.38 -12.74 14.57
C ARG A 158 37.26 -11.74 14.86
N ALA A 159 36.49 -11.93 15.93
CA ALA A 159 35.44 -11.02 16.34
C ALA A 159 36.01 -9.64 16.70
N PHE A 160 37.11 -9.58 17.45
CA PHE A 160 37.82 -8.34 17.74
C PHE A 160 38.25 -7.60 16.47
N LEU A 161 38.88 -8.30 15.52
CA LEU A 161 39.31 -7.70 14.26
C LEU A 161 38.12 -7.17 13.44
N ALA A 162 36.99 -7.87 13.46
CA ALA A 162 35.76 -7.43 12.79
C ALA A 162 35.11 -6.20 13.46
N GLU A 163 35.11 -6.14 14.79
CA GLU A 163 34.68 -4.95 15.54
C GLU A 163 35.59 -3.76 15.26
N PHE A 164 36.91 -3.96 15.27
CA PHE A 164 37.91 -2.93 15.01
C PHE A 164 37.83 -2.39 13.57
N ALA A 165 37.62 -3.27 12.59
CA ALA A 165 37.37 -2.89 11.19
C ALA A 165 35.97 -2.28 10.99
N GLY A 166 35.09 -2.36 11.99
CA GLY A 166 33.72 -1.87 11.94
C GLY A 166 32.80 -2.70 11.05
N THR A 167 33.18 -3.94 10.67
CA THR A 167 32.36 -4.90 9.92
C THR A 167 31.38 -5.66 10.81
N VAL A 168 31.55 -5.56 12.14
CA VAL A 168 30.61 -5.98 13.19
C VAL A 168 30.27 -4.78 14.07
N GLU A 169 29.06 -4.75 14.62
CA GLU A 169 28.67 -3.71 15.58
C GLU A 169 29.33 -3.90 16.95
N VAL A 170 29.71 -2.78 17.57
CA VAL A 170 30.33 -2.75 18.90
C VAL A 170 29.22 -2.56 19.94
N ASP A 171 28.72 -3.67 20.51
CA ASP A 171 27.68 -3.68 21.55
C ASP A 171 27.83 -4.88 22.50
N GLY A 172 26.95 -4.94 23.51
CA GLY A 172 27.04 -5.96 24.55
C GLY A 172 26.76 -7.39 24.09
N LEU A 173 26.27 -7.62 22.86
CA LEU A 173 26.01 -8.98 22.35
C LEU A 173 27.31 -9.71 21.98
N ASN A 174 28.39 -8.99 21.70
CA ASN A 174 29.67 -9.61 21.35
C ASN A 174 30.24 -10.47 22.49
N ARG A 175 29.79 -10.23 23.74
CA ARG A 175 30.11 -11.06 24.90
C ARG A 175 29.67 -12.51 24.73
N LEU A 176 28.66 -12.77 23.89
CA LEU A 176 28.20 -14.13 23.58
C LEU A 176 29.22 -14.96 22.80
N VAL A 177 30.19 -14.32 22.13
CA VAL A 177 31.30 -15.04 21.50
C VAL A 177 32.04 -15.84 22.56
N LEU A 178 32.36 -15.21 23.69
CA LEU A 178 33.06 -15.84 24.80
C LEU A 178 32.12 -16.62 25.74
N ALA A 179 30.95 -16.06 26.07
CA ALA A 179 30.02 -16.62 27.05
C ALA A 179 29.18 -17.80 26.52
N ALA A 180 28.92 -17.86 25.21
CA ALA A 180 28.10 -18.88 24.57
C ALA A 180 28.86 -19.71 23.52
N GLY A 181 30.09 -19.33 23.16
CA GLY A 181 30.88 -19.97 22.10
C GLY A 181 30.27 -19.75 20.71
N LEU A 182 29.59 -18.62 20.50
CA LEU A 182 28.98 -18.27 19.22
C LEU A 182 30.00 -17.60 18.30
N THR A 183 29.84 -17.76 17.00
CA THR A 183 30.62 -16.98 16.04
C THR A 183 30.10 -15.55 15.93
N ALA A 184 30.93 -14.61 15.49
CA ALA A 184 30.49 -13.23 15.26
C ALA A 184 29.26 -13.16 14.33
N ARG A 185 29.19 -14.02 13.31
CA ARG A 185 28.03 -14.13 12.40
C ARG A 185 26.76 -14.63 13.10
N GLN A 186 26.88 -15.57 14.04
CA GLN A 186 25.75 -16.05 14.82
C GLN A 186 25.24 -14.99 15.80
N VAL A 187 26.15 -14.20 16.38
CA VAL A 187 25.79 -13.04 17.19
C VAL A 187 25.04 -11.99 16.37
N GLU A 188 25.46 -11.73 15.13
CA GLU A 188 24.76 -10.83 14.19
C GLU A 188 23.31 -11.27 13.91
N VAL A 189 23.00 -12.58 13.89
CA VAL A 189 21.62 -13.08 13.76
C VAL A 189 20.78 -12.67 14.97
N LEU A 190 21.28 -12.88 16.18
CA LEU A 190 20.58 -12.46 17.41
C LEU A 190 20.44 -10.94 17.49
N ARG A 191 21.49 -10.21 17.06
CA ARG A 191 21.48 -8.75 16.96
C ARG A 191 20.38 -8.27 16.01
N ALA A 192 20.27 -8.86 14.83
CA ALA A 192 19.24 -8.49 13.87
C ALA A 192 17.81 -8.72 14.42
N TYR A 193 17.56 -9.83 15.12
CA TYR A 193 16.28 -10.05 15.81
C TYR A 193 16.04 -9.05 16.96
N SER A 194 17.06 -8.73 17.76
CA SER A 194 16.96 -7.71 18.81
C SER A 194 16.62 -6.32 18.24
N ARG A 195 17.25 -5.94 17.13
CA ARG A 195 16.97 -4.67 16.42
C ARG A 195 15.55 -4.66 15.86
N TYR A 196 15.07 -5.79 15.34
CA TYR A 196 13.68 -5.91 14.90
C TYR A 196 12.67 -5.75 16.05
N LEU A 197 12.93 -6.36 17.22
CA LEU A 197 12.10 -6.18 18.42
C LEU A 197 11.95 -4.70 18.79
N ARG A 198 13.05 -3.93 18.73
CA ARG A 198 13.00 -2.48 18.95
C ARG A 198 12.06 -1.79 17.95
N GLN A 199 12.15 -2.13 16.66
CA GLN A 199 11.35 -1.50 15.60
C GLN A 199 9.85 -1.85 15.67
N ILE A 200 9.46 -2.97 16.28
CA ILE A 200 8.04 -3.30 16.52
C ILE A 200 7.50 -2.74 17.85
N GLY A 201 8.30 -1.94 18.57
CA GLY A 201 7.88 -1.31 19.82
C GLY A 201 7.89 -2.24 21.03
N PHE A 202 8.77 -3.24 21.05
CA PHE A 202 8.95 -4.13 22.21
C PHE A 202 9.32 -3.30 23.46
N PRO A 203 8.73 -3.58 24.65
CA PRO A 203 8.79 -2.66 25.80
C PRO A 203 10.17 -2.56 26.46
N PHE A 204 11.08 -3.50 26.20
CA PHE A 204 12.41 -3.51 26.80
C PHE A 204 13.45 -2.83 25.91
N SER A 205 14.38 -2.10 26.53
CA SER A 205 15.46 -1.42 25.82
C SER A 205 16.42 -2.42 25.17
N GLN A 206 17.13 -1.98 24.13
CA GLN A 206 18.17 -2.77 23.49
C GLN A 206 19.17 -3.31 24.53
N GLN A 207 19.69 -2.46 25.41
CA GLN A 207 20.65 -2.85 26.45
C GLN A 207 20.09 -3.92 27.42
N TYR A 208 18.78 -3.90 27.69
CA TYR A 208 18.14 -4.92 28.50
C TYR A 208 18.10 -6.28 27.80
N ILE A 209 17.80 -6.29 26.49
CA ILE A 209 17.81 -7.51 25.67
C ILE A 209 19.22 -8.11 25.65
N GLU A 210 20.25 -7.27 25.43
CA GLU A 210 21.66 -7.68 25.44
C GLU A 210 22.05 -8.30 26.78
N SER A 211 21.71 -7.63 27.89
CA SER A 211 21.98 -8.12 29.25
C SER A 211 21.24 -9.43 29.55
N THR A 212 20.05 -9.62 28.99
CA THR A 212 19.26 -10.85 29.15
C THR A 212 19.88 -12.02 28.40
N LEU A 213 20.28 -11.83 27.14
CA LEU A 213 20.98 -12.85 26.37
C LEU A 213 22.31 -13.24 27.01
N ASN A 214 23.05 -12.28 27.58
CA ASN A 214 24.29 -12.55 28.30
C ASN A 214 24.07 -13.32 29.62
N ARG A 215 23.04 -12.96 30.41
CA ARG A 215 22.68 -13.72 31.63
C ARG A 215 22.26 -15.16 31.31
N HIS A 216 21.59 -15.36 30.19
CA HIS A 216 21.08 -16.66 29.73
C HIS A 216 21.82 -17.16 28.48
N ALA A 217 23.15 -17.02 28.45
CA ALA A 217 23.99 -17.30 27.29
C ALA A 217 23.75 -18.69 26.65
N ARG A 218 23.47 -19.71 27.47
CA ARG A 218 23.11 -21.07 26.99
C ARG A 218 21.81 -21.10 26.19
N ILE A 219 20.79 -20.36 26.62
CA ILE A 219 19.52 -20.24 25.86
C ILE A 219 19.79 -19.46 24.57
N GLY A 220 20.60 -18.40 24.62
CA GLY A 220 21.07 -17.68 23.44
C GLY A 220 21.71 -18.60 22.39
N ARG A 221 22.59 -19.52 22.85
CA ARG A 221 23.15 -20.57 21.99
C ARG A 221 22.09 -21.49 21.42
N SER A 222 21.18 -22.01 22.23
CA SER A 222 20.12 -22.90 21.74
C SER A 222 19.19 -22.23 20.72
N LEU A 223 18.92 -20.93 20.86
CA LEU A 223 18.18 -20.15 19.85
C LEU A 223 18.92 -20.14 18.50
N VAL A 224 20.24 -19.92 18.51
CA VAL A 224 21.05 -20.00 17.29
C VAL A 224 21.07 -21.42 16.72
N GLU A 225 21.19 -22.45 17.55
CA GLU A 225 21.15 -23.85 17.10
C GLU A 225 19.82 -24.18 16.41
N LEU A 226 18.69 -23.71 16.97
CA LEU A 226 17.38 -23.82 16.31
C LEU A 226 17.37 -23.07 14.97
N PHE A 227 17.87 -21.84 14.92
CA PHE A 227 17.96 -21.07 13.68
C PHE A 227 18.79 -21.80 12.62
N THR A 228 19.96 -22.31 12.99
CA THR A 228 20.83 -23.07 12.10
C THR A 228 20.17 -24.35 11.61
N ALA A 229 19.50 -25.11 12.50
CA ALA A 229 18.77 -26.32 12.12
C ALA A 229 17.64 -26.02 11.11
N ARG A 230 16.98 -24.87 11.21
CA ARG A 230 15.86 -24.48 10.33
C ARG A 230 16.29 -23.99 8.95
N PHE A 231 17.48 -23.40 8.82
CA PHE A 231 17.85 -22.61 7.64
C PHE A 231 19.14 -23.06 6.96
N THR A 232 19.85 -24.07 7.48
CA THR A 232 21.02 -24.64 6.78
C THR A 232 20.57 -25.36 5.50
N PRO A 233 21.01 -24.90 4.30
CA PRO A 233 20.64 -25.56 3.06
C PRO A 233 21.14 -27.01 3.00
N GLY A 234 20.29 -27.92 2.54
CA GLY A 234 20.65 -29.33 2.36
C GLY A 234 20.74 -30.16 3.65
N LEU A 235 20.36 -29.62 4.82
CA LEU A 235 20.35 -30.37 6.07
C LEU A 235 19.26 -31.46 6.07
N ALA A 236 19.67 -32.72 6.20
CA ALA A 236 18.75 -33.85 6.35
C ALA A 236 17.94 -33.76 7.66
N ASP A 237 16.67 -34.16 7.64
CA ASP A 237 15.78 -34.18 8.80
C ASP A 237 15.63 -32.84 9.55
N SER A 238 15.85 -31.71 8.85
CA SER A 238 15.82 -30.34 9.42
C SER A 238 14.57 -30.08 10.28
N LEU A 239 13.38 -30.53 9.86
CA LEU A 239 12.15 -30.36 10.64
C LEU A 239 12.18 -31.09 11.99
N ALA A 240 12.67 -32.34 12.00
CA ALA A 240 12.75 -33.13 13.23
C ALA A 240 13.82 -32.55 14.18
N VAL A 241 14.98 -32.19 13.65
CA VAL A 241 16.06 -31.55 14.42
C VAL A 241 15.61 -30.22 15.00
N SER A 242 14.93 -29.39 14.21
CA SER A 242 14.35 -28.12 14.66
C SER A 242 13.32 -28.31 15.77
N ALA A 243 12.47 -29.35 15.68
CA ALA A 243 11.50 -29.66 16.72
C ALA A 243 12.16 -30.05 18.05
N VAL A 244 13.27 -30.80 18.01
CA VAL A 244 14.06 -31.16 19.20
C VAL A 244 14.67 -29.93 19.85
N HIS A 245 15.35 -29.06 19.09
CA HIS A 245 15.91 -27.82 19.63
C HIS A 245 14.82 -26.92 20.22
N ARG A 246 13.69 -26.79 19.52
CA ARG A 246 12.55 -25.99 19.99
C ARG A 246 11.98 -26.51 21.31
N ALA A 247 11.82 -27.82 21.46
CA ALA A 247 11.34 -28.43 22.71
C ALA A 247 12.33 -28.22 23.86
N ALA A 248 13.63 -28.36 23.60
CA ALA A 248 14.67 -28.10 24.60
C ALA A 248 14.69 -26.63 25.05
N ILE A 249 14.52 -25.68 24.12
CA ILE A 249 14.44 -24.25 24.45
C ILE A 249 13.22 -23.98 25.34
N LEU A 250 12.04 -24.51 24.99
CA LEU A 250 10.84 -24.32 25.82
C LEU A 250 11.03 -24.85 27.25
N ALA A 251 11.64 -26.03 27.41
CA ALA A 251 11.95 -26.57 28.72
C ALA A 251 12.96 -25.71 29.50
N ALA A 252 13.94 -25.11 28.82
CA ALA A 252 14.91 -24.20 29.44
C ALA A 252 14.25 -22.86 29.86
N LEU A 253 13.31 -22.35 29.05
CA LEU A 253 12.56 -21.13 29.34
C LEU A 253 11.68 -21.27 30.59
N ASP A 254 11.09 -22.44 30.82
CA ASP A 254 10.28 -22.70 32.01
C ASP A 254 11.11 -22.62 33.32
N GLY A 255 12.45 -22.68 33.23
CA GLY A 255 13.37 -22.48 34.34
C GLY A 255 13.85 -21.03 34.55
N VAL A 256 13.42 -20.07 33.72
CA VAL A 256 13.85 -18.67 33.83
C VAL A 256 13.06 -17.96 34.94
N PRO A 257 13.72 -17.45 36.00
CA PRO A 257 13.02 -16.91 37.17
C PRO A 257 12.42 -15.51 36.94
N SER A 258 13.00 -14.73 36.03
CA SER A 258 12.55 -13.37 35.69
C SER A 258 11.54 -13.42 34.56
N LEU A 259 10.31 -12.94 34.80
CA LEU A 259 9.26 -12.88 33.76
C LEU A 259 9.66 -11.99 32.59
N ASP A 260 10.40 -10.92 32.84
CA ASP A 260 10.88 -9.99 31.80
C ASP A 260 11.97 -10.64 30.93
N ASP A 261 12.83 -11.47 31.55
CA ASP A 261 13.84 -12.26 30.83
C ASP A 261 13.15 -13.34 29.98
N ASP A 262 12.20 -14.08 30.56
CA ASP A 262 11.40 -15.10 29.86
C ASP A 262 10.65 -14.50 28.67
N ARG A 263 9.98 -13.36 28.87
CA ARG A 263 9.28 -12.63 27.80
C ARG A 263 10.22 -12.24 26.66
N THR A 264 11.43 -11.78 26.97
CA THR A 264 12.44 -11.41 25.98
C THR A 264 12.90 -12.63 25.17
N LEU A 265 13.25 -13.72 25.84
CA LEU A 265 13.73 -14.94 25.18
C LEU A 265 12.62 -15.64 24.36
N ARG A 266 11.37 -15.64 24.86
CA ARG A 266 10.20 -16.13 24.11
C ARG A 266 9.88 -15.27 22.89
N ALA A 267 10.07 -13.96 22.96
CA ALA A 267 9.92 -13.08 21.80
C ALA A 267 10.95 -13.41 20.71
N LEU A 268 12.22 -13.63 21.07
CA LEU A 268 13.26 -14.07 20.13
C LEU A 268 12.95 -15.44 19.51
N LEU A 269 12.49 -16.41 20.31
CA LEU A 269 12.03 -17.70 19.81
C LEU A 269 10.88 -17.54 18.79
N ALA A 270 9.91 -16.68 19.09
CA ALA A 270 8.78 -16.43 18.21
C ALA A 270 9.20 -15.80 16.87
N LEU A 271 10.21 -14.91 16.87
CA LEU A 271 10.77 -14.35 15.63
C LEU A 271 11.47 -15.42 14.77
N ILE A 272 12.22 -16.34 15.38
CA ILE A 272 12.84 -17.47 14.67
C ILE A 272 11.75 -18.36 14.07
N ASP A 273 10.69 -18.66 14.84
CA ASP A 273 9.55 -19.46 14.37
C ASP A 273 8.80 -18.78 13.20
N ALA A 274 8.65 -17.45 13.25
CA ALA A 274 7.99 -16.63 12.23
C ALA A 274 8.86 -16.37 10.98
N THR A 275 10.16 -16.62 11.03
CA THR A 275 11.04 -16.48 9.87
C THR A 275 10.72 -17.58 8.85
N VAL A 276 10.46 -17.19 7.60
CA VAL A 276 10.16 -18.11 6.48
C VAL A 276 11.29 -18.24 5.46
N ARG A 277 12.16 -17.23 5.34
CA ARG A 277 13.37 -17.23 4.51
C ARG A 277 14.46 -16.36 5.13
N THR A 278 15.73 -16.67 4.89
CA THR A 278 16.87 -15.84 5.29
C THR A 278 18.06 -16.05 4.35
N ASN A 279 18.89 -15.01 4.17
CA ASN A 279 20.12 -15.06 3.39
C ASN A 279 21.35 -15.34 4.26
N ALA A 280 21.15 -15.70 5.54
CA ALA A 280 22.23 -15.85 6.52
C ALA A 280 23.33 -16.82 6.09
N PHE A 281 22.98 -17.83 5.28
CA PHE A 281 23.87 -18.89 4.77
C PHE A 281 24.33 -18.66 3.33
N ARG A 282 23.88 -17.57 2.69
CA ARG A 282 24.22 -17.28 1.30
C ARG A 282 25.66 -16.79 1.20
N SER A 283 26.38 -17.35 0.25
CA SER A 283 27.78 -17.02 -0.01
C SER A 283 27.92 -15.57 -0.52
N GLY A 284 28.94 -14.86 -0.03
CA GLY A 284 29.22 -13.47 -0.39
C GLY A 284 30.64 -13.01 -0.07
N SER A 285 30.91 -11.72 -0.27
CA SER A 285 32.25 -11.10 -0.12
C SER A 285 32.69 -10.84 1.32
N ASN A 286 31.77 -10.82 2.29
CA ASN A 286 32.06 -10.49 3.68
C ASN A 286 32.38 -11.75 4.49
N ALA A 287 33.66 -12.13 4.55
CA ALA A 287 34.13 -13.34 5.22
C ALA A 287 33.38 -14.62 4.79
N GLY A 288 33.02 -14.69 3.51
CA GLY A 288 32.24 -15.79 2.92
C GLY A 288 30.72 -15.59 2.97
N TYR A 289 30.20 -14.52 3.58
CA TYR A 289 28.77 -14.22 3.70
C TYR A 289 28.37 -12.94 2.94
N ARG A 290 27.06 -12.73 2.79
CA ARG A 290 26.49 -11.46 2.30
C ARG A 290 26.73 -10.31 3.29
N ASP A 291 26.92 -9.11 2.72
CA ASP A 291 27.15 -7.86 3.47
C ASP A 291 26.00 -7.49 4.42
N VAL A 292 24.78 -7.91 4.09
CA VAL A 292 23.57 -7.69 4.90
C VAL A 292 22.93 -9.01 5.30
N LEU A 293 22.35 -9.05 6.49
CA LEU A 293 21.42 -10.09 6.91
C LEU A 293 20.00 -9.67 6.53
N ALA A 294 19.27 -10.57 5.89
CA ALA A 294 17.87 -10.40 5.54
C ALA A 294 17.03 -11.55 6.11
N PHE A 295 15.87 -11.21 6.67
CA PHE A 295 14.89 -12.15 7.21
C PHE A 295 13.51 -11.81 6.64
N LYS A 296 12.84 -12.79 6.04
CA LYS A 296 11.44 -12.68 5.65
C LYS A 296 10.57 -13.26 6.76
N PHE A 297 9.73 -12.45 7.36
CA PHE A 297 8.79 -12.84 8.42
C PHE A 297 7.39 -13.06 7.87
N ASP A 298 6.76 -14.14 8.30
CA ASP A 298 5.30 -14.24 8.34
C ASP A 298 4.80 -13.45 9.55
N THR A 299 4.41 -12.20 9.30
CA THR A 299 4.04 -11.23 10.35
C THR A 299 2.77 -11.61 11.10
N THR A 300 1.98 -12.55 10.59
CA THR A 300 0.81 -13.09 11.33
C THR A 300 1.24 -13.93 12.54
N LYS A 301 2.46 -14.46 12.53
CA LYS A 301 3.06 -15.27 13.61
C LYS A 301 3.92 -14.47 14.58
N VAL A 302 4.20 -13.20 14.27
CA VAL A 302 5.01 -12.32 15.14
C VAL A 302 4.13 -11.81 16.29
N PRO A 303 4.48 -12.05 17.56
CA PRO A 303 3.71 -11.57 18.70
C PRO A 303 3.86 -10.06 18.85
N ASP A 304 2.82 -9.41 19.41
CA ASP A 304 2.81 -7.98 19.76
C ASP A 304 3.15 -7.00 18.61
N VAL A 305 3.15 -7.45 17.34
CA VAL A 305 3.38 -6.56 16.20
C VAL A 305 2.23 -5.55 16.04
N PRO A 306 2.52 -4.23 15.90
CA PRO A 306 1.49 -3.22 15.70
C PRO A 306 0.61 -3.49 14.48
N LEU A 307 -0.68 -3.14 14.57
CA LEU A 307 -1.61 -3.23 13.44
C LEU A 307 -1.42 -2.04 12.47
N PRO A 308 -1.74 -2.18 11.16
CA PRO A 308 -2.12 -3.43 10.48
C PRO A 308 -0.97 -4.43 10.43
N ARG A 309 -1.27 -5.73 10.35
CA ARG A 309 -0.24 -6.77 10.18
C ARG A 309 -0.08 -7.06 8.69
N PRO A 310 1.06 -6.72 8.07
CA PRO A 310 1.34 -7.15 6.71
C PRO A 310 1.26 -8.68 6.58
N MET A 311 1.19 -9.21 5.36
CA MET A 311 1.34 -10.65 5.12
C MET A 311 2.79 -11.06 5.34
N PHE A 312 3.72 -10.28 4.78
CA PHE A 312 5.15 -10.50 4.93
C PHE A 312 5.89 -9.19 5.25
N GLU A 313 6.96 -9.33 6.01
CA GLU A 313 7.94 -8.27 6.25
C GLU A 313 9.35 -8.79 5.98
N ILE A 314 10.10 -8.10 5.13
CA ILE A 314 11.53 -8.37 4.94
C ILE A 314 12.31 -7.35 5.78
N TRP A 315 12.98 -7.84 6.81
CA TRP A 315 13.89 -7.07 7.66
C TRP A 315 15.32 -7.24 7.17
N VAL A 316 16.02 -6.14 6.93
CA VAL A 316 17.42 -6.11 6.49
C VAL A 316 18.24 -5.36 7.54
N CYS A 317 19.33 -5.95 7.98
CA CYS A 317 20.20 -5.39 9.02
C CYS A 317 21.67 -5.64 8.70
N SER A 318 22.48 -4.60 8.90
CA SER A 318 23.94 -4.66 8.93
C SER A 318 24.48 -3.54 9.84
N PRO A 319 25.81 -3.43 10.02
CA PRO A 319 26.39 -2.30 10.74
C PRO A 319 26.19 -0.94 10.04
N ARG A 320 25.86 -0.93 8.74
CA ARG A 320 25.69 0.29 7.94
C ARG A 320 24.23 0.67 7.71
N VAL A 321 23.34 -0.31 7.54
CA VAL A 321 21.94 -0.09 7.16
C VAL A 321 20.98 -0.95 8.00
N GLU A 322 19.84 -0.35 8.36
CA GLU A 322 18.65 -1.05 8.80
C GLU A 322 17.51 -0.71 7.83
N GLY A 323 16.70 -1.71 7.45
CA GLY A 323 15.61 -1.51 6.50
C GLY A 323 14.47 -2.52 6.66
N VAL A 324 13.26 -2.09 6.31
CA VAL A 324 12.05 -2.93 6.28
C VAL A 324 11.41 -2.85 4.91
N HIS A 325 10.81 -3.94 4.46
CA HIS A 325 9.86 -3.95 3.35
C HIS A 325 8.60 -4.74 3.74
N LEU A 326 7.49 -4.03 3.86
CA LEU A 326 6.18 -4.52 4.34
C LEU A 326 5.27 -4.81 3.14
N ARG A 327 4.67 -6.00 3.06
CA ARG A 327 3.79 -6.42 1.94
C ARG A 327 2.48 -7.02 2.47
N ASN A 328 1.34 -6.56 1.95
CA ASN A 328 0.03 -7.13 2.30
C ASN A 328 -0.41 -8.31 1.43
N GLY A 329 0.37 -8.68 0.41
CA GLY A 329 0.05 -9.80 -0.47
C GLY A 329 1.25 -10.23 -1.32
N ARG A 330 1.06 -11.31 -2.08
CA ARG A 330 2.09 -11.87 -2.98
C ARG A 330 2.36 -10.94 -4.17
N ILE A 331 1.34 -10.33 -4.74
CA ILE A 331 1.48 -9.32 -5.78
C ILE A 331 1.25 -7.97 -5.12
N ALA A 332 2.35 -7.35 -4.69
CA ALA A 332 2.30 -6.10 -3.94
C ALA A 332 3.37 -5.12 -4.43
N ARG A 333 3.06 -3.84 -4.33
CA ARG A 333 3.91 -2.76 -4.83
C ARG A 333 3.95 -1.59 -3.87
N GLY A 334 5.12 -0.97 -3.76
CA GLY A 334 5.23 0.29 -3.06
C GLY A 334 6.61 0.93 -3.07
N GLY A 335 6.62 2.22 -2.71
CA GLY A 335 7.82 3.03 -2.68
C GLY A 335 8.80 2.66 -1.55
N ILE A 336 10.09 2.88 -1.78
CA ILE A 336 11.16 2.73 -0.78
C ILE A 336 11.57 4.12 -0.27
N ARG A 337 11.36 4.40 1.02
CA ARG A 337 11.73 5.68 1.65
C ARG A 337 13.11 5.63 2.28
N TRP A 338 13.91 6.67 2.05
CA TRP A 338 15.08 6.93 2.90
C TRP A 338 14.61 7.79 4.09
N SER A 339 14.56 7.18 5.27
CA SER A 339 14.10 7.83 6.50
C SER A 339 15.27 8.41 7.30
N ASP A 340 15.00 9.51 8.00
CA ASP A 340 15.85 10.10 9.02
C ASP A 340 15.49 9.63 10.45
N ARG A 341 14.40 8.86 10.60
CA ARG A 341 13.85 8.40 11.88
C ARG A 341 14.45 7.07 12.35
N ARG A 342 15.76 7.04 12.63
CA ARG A 342 16.48 5.81 13.02
C ARG A 342 15.78 4.99 14.12
N GLU A 343 15.15 5.63 15.09
CA GLU A 343 14.59 4.95 16.27
C GLU A 343 13.26 4.25 16.02
N ASP A 344 12.46 4.73 15.05
CA ASP A 344 11.09 4.27 14.82
C ASP A 344 10.65 4.31 13.34
N PHE A 345 11.58 4.26 12.39
CA PHE A 345 11.27 4.31 10.95
C PHE A 345 10.30 3.21 10.53
N ARG A 346 10.30 2.02 11.16
CA ARG A 346 9.29 0.99 10.85
C ARG A 346 7.87 1.50 11.09
N THR A 347 7.63 2.26 12.16
CA THR A 347 6.32 2.87 12.46
C THR A 347 5.94 3.88 11.38
N GLU A 348 6.90 4.68 10.89
CA GLU A 348 6.69 5.56 9.74
C GLU A 348 6.29 4.76 8.49
N ILE A 349 7.05 3.72 8.15
CA ILE A 349 6.78 2.89 6.96
C ILE A 349 5.44 2.17 7.10
N LEU A 350 5.08 1.66 8.27
CA LEU A 350 3.80 1.02 8.53
C LEU A 350 2.62 1.99 8.31
N GLY A 351 2.75 3.25 8.74
CA GLY A 351 1.76 4.29 8.48
C GLY A 351 1.55 4.54 6.97
N LEU A 352 2.63 4.49 6.18
CA LEU A 352 2.56 4.63 4.73
C LEU A 352 1.96 3.40 4.03
N VAL A 353 2.27 2.19 4.50
CA VAL A 353 1.63 0.96 3.99
C VAL A 353 0.12 1.07 4.10
N LYS A 354 -0.38 1.52 5.25
CA LYS A 354 -1.82 1.66 5.48
C LYS A 354 -2.47 2.58 4.45
N ALA A 355 -1.88 3.75 4.20
CA ALA A 355 -2.39 4.66 3.16
C ALA A 355 -2.32 4.01 1.77
N GLN A 356 -1.28 3.23 1.49
CA GLN A 356 -1.10 2.53 0.21
C GLN A 356 -2.15 1.43 -0.03
N ILE A 357 -2.67 0.78 1.02
CA ILE A 357 -3.73 -0.24 0.87
C ILE A 357 -4.97 0.36 0.20
N VAL A 358 -5.46 1.48 0.74
CA VAL A 358 -6.65 2.16 0.21
C VAL A 358 -6.37 2.70 -1.20
N LYS A 359 -5.17 3.26 -1.41
CA LYS A 359 -4.76 3.84 -2.70
C LYS A 359 -4.62 2.79 -3.81
N ASN A 360 -4.17 1.58 -3.49
CA ASN A 360 -3.98 0.51 -4.47
C ASN A 360 -5.27 -0.25 -4.81
N ALA A 361 -6.41 0.05 -4.20
CA ALA A 361 -7.65 -0.67 -4.42
C ALA A 361 -8.20 -0.60 -5.87
N VAL A 362 -7.60 0.24 -6.71
CA VAL A 362 -7.97 0.45 -8.12
C VAL A 362 -7.05 -0.27 -9.10
N ILE A 363 -5.87 -0.72 -8.64
CA ILE A 363 -4.85 -1.37 -9.46
C ILE A 363 -4.68 -2.84 -9.08
N VAL A 364 -3.91 -3.57 -9.89
CA VAL A 364 -3.63 -5.00 -9.68
C VAL A 364 -2.87 -5.29 -8.38
N PRO A 365 -1.70 -4.69 -8.09
CA PRO A 365 -0.92 -5.04 -6.92
C PRO A 365 -1.48 -4.42 -5.64
N THR A 366 -1.59 -5.21 -4.57
CA THR A 366 -1.92 -4.68 -3.24
C THR A 366 -0.81 -3.78 -2.68
N GLY A 367 -1.09 -3.11 -1.56
CA GLY A 367 -0.16 -2.16 -0.94
C GLY A 367 1.08 -2.84 -0.34
N ALA A 368 2.25 -2.30 -0.69
CA ALA A 368 3.52 -2.52 0.02
C ALA A 368 4.18 -1.18 0.34
N LYS A 369 5.22 -1.20 1.19
CA LYS A 369 6.11 -0.08 1.39
C LYS A 369 7.43 -0.56 1.97
N GLY A 370 8.53 0.05 1.56
CA GLY A 370 9.80 -0.15 2.22
C GLY A 370 10.41 1.14 2.73
N GLY A 371 11.41 0.99 3.58
CA GLY A 371 12.27 2.10 3.94
C GLY A 371 13.50 1.65 4.69
N PHE A 372 14.52 2.50 4.65
CA PHE A 372 15.82 2.23 5.26
C PHE A 372 16.41 3.48 5.92
N VAL A 373 17.33 3.25 6.84
CA VAL A 373 18.07 4.26 7.59
C VAL A 373 19.56 3.98 7.56
N LEU A 374 20.37 5.04 7.57
CA LEU A 374 21.83 4.93 7.70
C LEU A 374 22.20 4.88 9.19
N LYS A 375 23.04 3.91 9.57
CA LYS A 375 23.51 3.76 10.96
C LYS A 375 24.76 4.59 11.26
N ARG A 376 25.56 4.85 10.22
CA ARG A 376 26.78 5.65 10.25
C ARG A 376 26.73 6.76 9.19
N PRO A 377 25.73 7.66 9.24
CA PRO A 377 25.60 8.71 8.22
C PRO A 377 26.79 9.68 8.29
N PRO A 378 27.41 10.02 7.14
CA PRO A 378 28.28 11.19 7.04
C PRO A 378 27.50 12.49 7.34
N THR A 379 28.20 13.62 7.35
CA THR A 379 27.57 14.93 7.56
C THR A 379 26.46 15.18 6.53
N PRO A 380 25.21 15.47 6.96
CA PRO A 380 24.10 15.70 6.04
C PRO A 380 24.38 16.80 5.02
N GLY A 381 23.90 16.60 3.78
CA GLY A 381 24.05 17.56 2.68
C GLY A 381 25.38 17.49 1.91
N THR A 382 26.29 16.59 2.29
CA THR A 382 27.55 16.33 1.57
C THR A 382 27.39 15.29 0.46
N ASP A 383 28.32 15.28 -0.51
CA ASP A 383 28.37 14.23 -1.54
C ASP A 383 28.64 12.84 -0.94
N GLU A 384 29.40 12.79 0.16
CA GLU A 384 29.66 11.56 0.92
C GLU A 384 28.37 11.00 1.52
N PHE A 385 27.51 11.85 2.10
CA PHE A 385 26.21 11.43 2.62
C PHE A 385 25.32 10.81 1.54
N ARG A 386 25.28 11.43 0.35
CA ARG A 386 24.53 10.90 -0.80
C ARG A 386 25.12 9.58 -1.29
N THR A 387 26.45 9.48 -1.36
CA THR A 387 27.16 8.27 -1.79
C THR A 387 26.91 7.10 -0.83
N GLU A 388 26.95 7.36 0.48
CA GLU A 388 26.61 6.38 1.50
C GLU A 388 25.14 5.94 1.41
N GLY A 389 24.23 6.90 1.19
CA GLY A 389 22.82 6.64 0.95
C GLY A 389 22.58 5.67 -0.21
N VAL A 390 23.25 5.92 -1.34
CA VAL A 390 23.20 5.02 -2.50
C VAL A 390 23.78 3.65 -2.17
N ALA A 391 24.94 3.58 -1.51
CA ALA A 391 25.56 2.30 -1.16
C ALA A 391 24.66 1.44 -0.25
N CYS A 392 24.08 2.04 0.79
CA CYS A 392 23.14 1.37 1.69
C CYS A 392 21.83 0.97 0.99
N TYR A 393 21.32 1.80 0.08
CA TYR A 393 20.17 1.44 -0.76
C TYR A 393 20.46 0.21 -1.63
N ARG A 394 21.63 0.16 -2.28
CA ARG A 394 22.03 -1.02 -3.08
C ARG A 394 22.10 -2.29 -2.23
N GLN A 395 22.68 -2.19 -1.03
CA GLN A 395 22.72 -3.30 -0.08
C GLN A 395 21.32 -3.73 0.38
N PHE A 396 20.43 -2.78 0.65
CA PHE A 396 19.05 -3.06 1.03
C PHE A 396 18.29 -3.81 -0.07
N ILE A 397 18.31 -3.29 -1.31
CA ILE A 397 17.64 -3.93 -2.47
C ILE A 397 18.22 -5.32 -2.74
N ALA A 398 19.55 -5.48 -2.68
CA ALA A 398 20.19 -6.79 -2.80
C ALA A 398 19.69 -7.77 -1.72
N GLY A 399 19.53 -7.31 -0.48
CA GLY A 399 18.95 -8.12 0.61
C GLY A 399 17.49 -8.54 0.37
N LEU A 400 16.69 -7.70 -0.31
CA LEU A 400 15.33 -8.08 -0.71
C LEU A 400 15.34 -9.16 -1.81
N LEU A 401 16.15 -8.96 -2.86
CA LEU A 401 16.30 -9.92 -3.95
C LEU A 401 16.95 -11.23 -3.49
N ASP A 402 17.75 -11.19 -2.44
CA ASP A 402 18.33 -12.39 -1.85
C ASP A 402 17.31 -13.40 -1.34
N LEU A 403 16.07 -12.96 -1.05
CA LEU A 403 14.99 -13.79 -0.53
C LEU A 403 13.83 -14.01 -1.50
N THR A 404 13.88 -13.42 -2.69
CA THR A 404 12.78 -13.38 -3.67
C THR A 404 12.99 -14.43 -4.76
N ASP A 405 11.98 -15.26 -5.05
CA ASP A 405 12.09 -16.26 -6.12
C ASP A 405 12.25 -15.55 -7.48
N ASN A 406 12.87 -16.18 -8.46
CA ASN A 406 12.97 -15.67 -9.83
C ASN A 406 12.10 -16.49 -10.78
N ILE A 407 11.84 -15.95 -11.98
CA ILE A 407 11.19 -16.69 -13.08
C ILE A 407 12.22 -16.86 -14.20
N VAL A 408 12.45 -18.11 -14.61
CA VAL A 408 13.34 -18.43 -15.72
C VAL A 408 12.58 -19.32 -16.71
N GLY A 409 12.28 -18.78 -17.88
CA GLY A 409 11.33 -19.39 -18.81
C GLY A 409 9.92 -19.50 -18.19
N ASP A 410 9.39 -20.71 -18.11
CA ASP A 410 8.09 -21.00 -17.51
C ASP A 410 8.16 -21.47 -16.06
N GLY A 411 9.38 -21.60 -15.49
CA GLY A 411 9.60 -22.14 -14.16
C GLY A 411 9.93 -21.08 -13.10
N ILE A 412 9.53 -21.33 -11.86
CA ILE A 412 9.94 -20.55 -10.69
C ILE A 412 11.23 -21.15 -10.12
N VAL A 413 12.25 -20.31 -9.98
CA VAL A 413 13.57 -20.69 -9.47
C VAL A 413 13.78 -20.04 -8.10
N PRO A 414 13.96 -20.80 -7.01
CA PRO A 414 14.21 -20.22 -5.70
C PRO A 414 15.59 -19.55 -5.61
N PRO A 415 15.80 -18.59 -4.68
CA PRO A 415 17.12 -18.04 -4.44
C PRO A 415 18.12 -19.13 -4.05
N PRO A 416 19.38 -19.05 -4.51
CA PRO A 416 20.40 -20.02 -4.14
C PRO A 416 20.65 -20.01 -2.63
N GLU A 417 21.04 -21.16 -2.09
CA GLU A 417 21.44 -21.33 -0.68
C GLU A 417 20.37 -20.85 0.33
N THR A 418 19.09 -20.95 -0.04
CA THR A 418 17.96 -20.48 0.78
C THR A 418 16.97 -21.60 1.05
N VAL A 419 16.67 -21.84 2.33
CA VAL A 419 15.57 -22.73 2.74
C VAL A 419 14.26 -21.94 2.78
N ARG A 420 13.23 -22.47 2.11
CA ARG A 420 11.90 -21.86 2.03
C ARG A 420 10.90 -22.58 2.93
N HIS A 421 10.25 -21.86 3.83
CA HIS A 421 9.12 -22.36 4.64
C HIS A 421 7.77 -21.79 4.18
N ASP A 422 7.74 -21.10 3.04
CA ASP A 422 6.56 -20.52 2.38
C ASP A 422 6.47 -20.96 0.90
N GLY A 423 5.30 -20.69 0.29
CA GLY A 423 5.06 -20.93 -1.14
C GLY A 423 5.80 -19.96 -2.07
N ASP A 424 5.58 -20.10 -3.37
CA ASP A 424 6.28 -19.31 -4.39
C ASP A 424 6.00 -17.81 -4.29
N ASP A 425 7.04 -17.01 -4.37
CA ASP A 425 7.01 -15.57 -4.23
C ASP A 425 7.98 -14.88 -5.20
N PRO A 426 7.68 -14.90 -6.53
CA PRO A 426 8.55 -14.33 -7.54
C PRO A 426 8.29 -12.84 -7.83
N TYR A 427 7.26 -12.24 -7.25
CA TYR A 427 6.84 -10.88 -7.58
C TYR A 427 7.28 -9.90 -6.49
N LEU A 428 8.22 -9.01 -6.84
CA LEU A 428 8.66 -7.90 -6.01
C LEU A 428 8.84 -6.68 -6.91
N VAL A 429 8.00 -5.66 -6.73
CA VAL A 429 8.11 -4.38 -7.45
C VAL A 429 8.26 -3.24 -6.44
N VAL A 430 9.27 -2.42 -6.65
CA VAL A 430 9.56 -1.24 -5.84
C VAL A 430 9.24 0.04 -6.62
N ALA A 431 9.16 1.16 -5.91
CA ALA A 431 9.05 2.48 -6.53
C ALA A 431 9.90 3.50 -5.76
N ALA A 432 10.10 4.66 -6.37
CA ALA A 432 10.67 5.81 -5.68
C ALA A 432 9.71 6.36 -4.59
N ASP A 433 10.29 6.92 -3.53
CA ASP A 433 9.61 7.73 -2.50
C ASP A 433 10.54 8.89 -2.07
N LYS A 434 10.20 9.56 -0.96
CA LYS A 434 11.03 10.60 -0.34
C LYS A 434 12.45 10.08 -0.10
N GLY A 435 13.42 10.84 -0.63
CA GLY A 435 14.85 10.56 -0.51
C GLY A 435 15.39 9.55 -1.53
N THR A 436 14.53 8.96 -2.39
CA THR A 436 14.92 7.94 -3.38
C THR A 436 14.41 8.23 -4.79
N ALA A 437 13.95 9.46 -5.06
CA ALA A 437 13.37 9.88 -6.34
C ALA A 437 14.20 9.49 -7.58
N THR A 438 15.54 9.54 -7.49
CA THR A 438 16.44 9.20 -8.60
C THR A 438 16.98 7.76 -8.54
N PHE A 439 16.47 6.92 -7.63
CA PHE A 439 17.04 5.60 -7.34
C PHE A 439 16.34 4.46 -8.09
N SER A 440 15.29 4.72 -8.86
CA SER A 440 14.60 3.69 -9.66
C SER A 440 15.55 3.01 -10.65
N ASP A 441 16.37 3.79 -11.36
CA ASP A 441 17.37 3.25 -12.29
C ASP A 441 18.44 2.41 -11.58
N ILE A 442 18.78 2.77 -10.33
CA ILE A 442 19.70 2.00 -9.49
C ILE A 442 19.08 0.64 -9.15
N ALA A 443 17.81 0.61 -8.76
CA ALA A 443 17.09 -0.63 -8.46
C ALA A 443 16.94 -1.52 -9.71
N ASN A 444 16.59 -0.95 -10.87
CA ASN A 444 16.52 -1.67 -12.13
C ASN A 444 17.88 -2.24 -12.56
N GLY A 445 18.96 -1.51 -12.35
CA GLY A 445 20.32 -2.02 -12.56
C GLY A 445 20.65 -3.23 -11.68
N ILE A 446 20.28 -3.19 -10.40
CA ILE A 446 20.48 -4.35 -9.49
C ILE A 446 19.61 -5.54 -9.92
N SER A 447 18.36 -5.30 -10.32
CA SER A 447 17.47 -6.34 -10.86
C SER A 447 18.11 -7.04 -12.07
N ALA A 448 18.68 -6.26 -13.01
CA ALA A 448 19.41 -6.78 -14.15
C ALA A 448 20.67 -7.56 -13.76
N ASP A 449 21.46 -7.07 -12.79
CA ASP A 449 22.64 -7.78 -12.26
C ASP A 449 22.28 -9.15 -11.64
N TYR A 450 21.08 -9.27 -11.06
CA TYR A 450 20.54 -10.52 -10.53
C TYR A 450 19.93 -11.43 -11.59
N GLY A 451 19.78 -10.97 -12.83
CA GLY A 451 19.01 -11.65 -13.87
C GLY A 451 17.54 -11.84 -13.46
N PHE A 452 17.00 -10.92 -12.67
CA PHE A 452 15.63 -11.00 -12.16
C PHE A 452 14.64 -10.73 -13.29
N TRP A 453 13.60 -11.55 -13.41
CA TRP A 453 12.70 -11.59 -14.57
C TRP A 453 11.95 -10.29 -14.86
N LEU A 454 11.75 -9.44 -13.86
CA LEU A 454 11.15 -8.13 -14.06
C LEU A 454 12.10 -7.15 -14.74
N GLY A 455 13.41 -7.40 -14.75
CA GLY A 455 14.40 -6.53 -15.39
C GLY A 455 14.22 -5.08 -14.97
N ASP A 456 13.91 -4.20 -15.93
CA ASP A 456 13.67 -2.77 -15.72
C ASP A 456 12.20 -2.39 -15.42
N ALA A 457 11.33 -3.38 -15.26
CA ALA A 457 10.01 -3.25 -14.65
C ALA A 457 10.05 -3.45 -13.12
N PHE A 458 11.22 -3.80 -12.55
CA PHE A 458 11.38 -3.99 -11.10
C PHE A 458 11.10 -2.71 -10.30
N ALA A 459 11.51 -1.56 -10.82
CA ALA A 459 11.27 -0.25 -10.26
C ALA A 459 10.56 0.66 -11.26
N SER A 460 9.36 1.13 -10.90
CA SER A 460 8.58 2.09 -11.69
C SER A 460 9.10 3.53 -11.53
N GLY A 461 8.89 4.38 -12.56
CA GLY A 461 9.27 5.80 -12.50
C GLY A 461 10.79 6.05 -12.63
N GLY A 462 11.49 5.17 -13.34
CA GLY A 462 12.87 5.39 -13.78
C GLY A 462 12.93 6.21 -15.08
N SER A 463 14.14 6.44 -15.60
CA SER A 463 14.35 7.22 -16.84
C SER A 463 13.72 6.60 -18.10
N ALA A 464 13.37 5.32 -18.05
CA ALA A 464 12.68 4.58 -19.11
C ALA A 464 11.17 4.36 -18.82
N GLY A 465 10.59 5.10 -17.87
CA GLY A 465 9.18 5.05 -17.49
C GLY A 465 8.41 6.31 -17.87
N TYR A 466 7.18 6.43 -17.38
CA TYR A 466 6.36 7.61 -17.58
C TYR A 466 6.76 8.73 -16.60
N ASP A 467 7.04 9.94 -17.11
CA ASP A 467 7.28 11.10 -16.25
C ASP A 467 5.95 11.69 -15.77
N HIS A 468 5.61 11.42 -14.52
CA HIS A 468 4.34 11.86 -13.94
C HIS A 468 4.19 13.39 -13.87
N LYS A 469 5.31 14.13 -13.80
CA LYS A 469 5.30 15.59 -13.74
C LYS A 469 5.04 16.18 -15.12
N GLU A 470 5.70 15.65 -16.15
CA GLU A 470 5.47 16.05 -17.54
C GLU A 470 4.04 15.69 -17.99
N MET A 471 3.57 14.48 -17.65
CA MET A 471 2.19 14.05 -17.92
C MET A 471 1.15 14.80 -17.08
N ALA A 472 1.57 15.44 -15.98
CA ALA A 472 0.72 16.04 -14.97
C ALA A 472 -0.31 15.07 -14.36
N ILE A 473 -0.08 13.76 -14.44
CA ILE A 473 -1.12 12.73 -14.29
C ILE A 473 -1.75 12.74 -12.89
N THR A 474 -0.95 12.93 -11.84
CA THR A 474 -1.43 13.02 -10.45
C THR A 474 -2.33 14.24 -10.25
N ALA A 475 -1.93 15.40 -10.79
CA ALA A 475 -2.71 16.62 -10.69
C ALA A 475 -3.99 16.56 -11.55
N ARG A 476 -3.91 15.96 -12.74
CA ARG A 476 -5.08 15.70 -13.62
C ARG A 476 -6.10 14.81 -12.91
N GLY A 477 -5.67 13.72 -12.29
CA GLY A 477 -6.55 12.83 -11.51
C GLY A 477 -7.27 13.56 -10.37
N ALA A 478 -6.52 14.32 -9.56
CA ALA A 478 -7.10 15.09 -8.45
C ALA A 478 -8.04 16.20 -8.95
N TRP A 479 -7.77 16.73 -10.15
CA TRP A 479 -8.64 17.71 -10.80
C TRP A 479 -9.99 17.13 -11.21
N GLU A 480 -10.10 15.84 -11.55
CA GLU A 480 -11.39 15.21 -11.84
C GLU A 480 -12.32 15.22 -10.62
N SER A 481 -11.77 15.05 -9.41
CA SER A 481 -12.52 15.23 -8.15
C SER A 481 -13.00 16.67 -7.98
N VAL A 482 -12.13 17.66 -8.21
CA VAL A 482 -12.49 19.09 -8.14
C VAL A 482 -13.58 19.43 -9.15
N ARG A 483 -13.45 18.95 -10.40
CA ARG A 483 -14.45 19.12 -11.46
C ARG A 483 -15.80 18.53 -11.04
N ARG A 484 -15.82 17.31 -10.49
CA ARG A 484 -17.04 16.64 -10.02
C ARG A 484 -17.69 17.38 -8.84
N HIS A 485 -16.89 17.83 -7.87
CA HIS A 485 -17.40 18.61 -6.74
C HIS A 485 -17.97 19.97 -7.19
N ALA A 486 -17.28 20.68 -8.09
CA ALA A 486 -17.76 21.94 -8.65
C ALA A 486 -19.05 21.75 -9.46
N ALA A 487 -19.14 20.70 -10.28
CA ALA A 487 -20.36 20.36 -11.02
C ALA A 487 -21.54 20.10 -10.06
N GLY A 488 -21.31 19.42 -8.94
CA GLY A 488 -22.31 19.23 -7.88
C GLY A 488 -22.78 20.53 -7.21
N LEU A 489 -22.03 21.62 -7.33
CA LEU A 489 -22.40 22.96 -6.88
C LEU A 489 -22.99 23.83 -8.02
N GLY A 490 -23.23 23.25 -9.19
CA GLY A 490 -23.70 23.95 -10.38
C GLY A 490 -22.64 24.87 -11.02
N LYS A 491 -21.36 24.63 -10.77
CA LYS A 491 -20.25 25.40 -11.34
C LYS A 491 -19.46 24.55 -12.36
N ASP A 492 -19.15 25.15 -13.49
CA ASP A 492 -18.25 24.58 -14.50
C ASP A 492 -16.86 25.21 -14.36
N VAL A 493 -15.87 24.38 -13.99
CA VAL A 493 -14.49 24.82 -13.71
C VAL A 493 -13.77 25.37 -14.94
N GLU A 494 -14.27 25.06 -16.14
CA GLU A 494 -13.73 25.52 -17.42
C GLU A 494 -14.41 26.80 -17.93
N LYS A 495 -15.47 27.28 -17.26
CA LYS A 495 -16.25 28.44 -17.72
C LYS A 495 -16.47 29.53 -16.67
N VAL A 496 -16.40 29.18 -15.39
CA VAL A 496 -16.73 30.08 -14.28
C VAL A 496 -15.53 30.26 -13.37
N ALA A 497 -15.34 31.50 -12.90
CA ALA A 497 -14.26 31.79 -11.95
C ALA A 497 -14.45 31.08 -10.61
N LEU A 498 -13.35 30.53 -10.08
CA LEU A 498 -13.30 29.90 -8.77
C LEU A 498 -12.24 30.59 -7.92
N THR A 499 -12.61 30.98 -6.70
CA THR A 499 -11.65 31.47 -5.70
C THR A 499 -10.89 30.30 -5.09
N VAL A 500 -9.56 30.39 -5.01
CA VAL A 500 -8.72 29.30 -4.51
C VAL A 500 -7.69 29.80 -3.50
N VAL A 501 -7.49 29.02 -2.43
CA VAL A 501 -6.29 29.07 -1.61
C VAL A 501 -5.46 27.79 -1.77
N GLY A 502 -4.14 27.93 -1.73
CA GLY A 502 -3.22 26.86 -2.09
C GLY A 502 -2.18 26.51 -1.03
N VAL A 503 -1.86 25.22 -0.92
CA VAL A 503 -0.70 24.72 -0.17
C VAL A 503 0.35 24.22 -1.16
N GLY A 504 1.43 24.95 -1.35
CA GLY A 504 2.51 24.64 -2.30
C GLY A 504 3.03 25.87 -3.07
N ASP A 505 3.84 25.61 -4.09
CA ASP A 505 4.35 26.62 -5.03
C ASP A 505 4.39 26.09 -6.47
N MET A 506 4.57 27.01 -7.44
CA MET A 506 4.55 26.67 -8.87
C MET A 506 5.71 25.79 -9.33
N SER A 507 6.76 25.57 -8.52
CA SER A 507 7.84 24.64 -8.87
C SER A 507 7.48 23.18 -8.55
N GLY A 508 6.50 22.97 -7.66
CA GLY A 508 5.98 21.67 -7.27
C GLY A 508 5.16 21.03 -8.39
N ASP A 509 5.36 19.73 -8.59
CA ASP A 509 4.63 18.92 -9.59
C ASP A 509 3.11 19.05 -9.41
N VAL A 510 2.58 18.58 -8.28
CA VAL A 510 1.13 18.53 -8.06
C VAL A 510 0.52 19.92 -7.94
N PHE A 511 1.17 20.83 -7.20
CA PHE A 511 0.66 22.18 -6.99
C PHE A 511 0.62 22.97 -8.30
N GLY A 512 1.76 23.04 -9.00
CA GLY A 512 1.91 23.80 -10.22
C GLY A 512 1.01 23.28 -11.34
N ASN A 513 1.03 21.97 -11.60
CA ASN A 513 0.16 21.35 -12.59
C ASN A 513 -1.33 21.56 -12.27
N GLY A 514 -1.71 21.50 -10.99
CA GLY A 514 -3.07 21.75 -10.52
C GLY A 514 -3.58 23.16 -10.78
N LEU A 515 -2.79 24.19 -10.43
CA LEU A 515 -3.17 25.59 -10.67
C LEU A 515 -3.11 26.04 -12.14
N LEU A 516 -2.61 25.17 -13.02
CA LEU A 516 -2.63 25.36 -14.48
C LEU A 516 -3.78 24.61 -15.16
N ARG A 517 -4.63 23.90 -14.41
CA ARG A 517 -5.76 23.15 -14.99
C ARG A 517 -6.91 24.01 -15.47
N SER A 518 -7.06 25.23 -14.96
CA SER A 518 -8.10 26.16 -15.40
C SER A 518 -7.57 27.59 -15.46
N PRO A 519 -7.79 28.33 -16.56
CA PRO A 519 -7.47 29.75 -16.65
C PRO A 519 -8.43 30.64 -15.85
N HIS A 520 -9.48 30.05 -15.25
CA HIS A 520 -10.51 30.78 -14.50
C HIS A 520 -10.24 30.81 -12.98
N LEU A 521 -9.09 30.32 -12.51
CA LEU A 521 -8.76 30.32 -11.09
C LEU A 521 -8.32 31.71 -10.61
N LYS A 522 -9.00 32.19 -9.57
CA LYS A 522 -8.63 33.37 -8.78
C LYS A 522 -7.88 32.91 -7.52
N MET A 523 -6.56 32.81 -7.60
CA MET A 523 -5.70 32.42 -6.47
C MET A 523 -5.55 33.57 -5.48
N LEU A 524 -6.35 33.55 -4.41
CA LEU A 524 -6.37 34.62 -3.42
C LEU A 524 -5.17 34.55 -2.47
N ALA A 525 -4.71 33.35 -2.16
CA ALA A 525 -3.51 33.14 -1.38
C ALA A 525 -2.90 31.76 -1.60
N ALA A 526 -1.60 31.64 -1.43
CA ALA A 526 -0.91 30.36 -1.35
C ALA A 526 0.31 30.45 -0.44
N PHE A 527 0.80 29.31 0.04
CA PHE A 527 2.01 29.29 0.87
C PHE A 527 2.82 28.00 0.67
N ASP A 528 4.13 28.11 0.81
CA ASP A 528 5.08 27.00 0.84
C ASP A 528 5.93 27.04 2.12
N HIS A 529 7.04 26.31 2.15
CA HIS A 529 7.98 26.33 3.27
C HIS A 529 8.75 27.66 3.41
N ARG A 530 8.69 28.56 2.41
CA ARG A 530 9.51 29.78 2.31
C ARG A 530 8.69 31.06 2.40
N HIS A 531 7.55 31.13 1.73
CA HIS A 531 6.79 32.34 1.45
C HIS A 531 5.28 32.13 1.59
N ILE A 532 4.57 33.24 1.77
CA ILE A 532 3.13 33.37 1.69
C ILE A 532 2.84 34.42 0.60
N ILE A 533 2.06 34.08 -0.42
CA ILE A 533 1.56 35.02 -1.43
C ILE A 533 0.09 35.31 -1.17
N ILE A 534 -0.30 36.58 -1.27
CA ILE A 534 -1.70 37.04 -1.18
C ILE A 534 -1.99 37.97 -2.35
N ASP A 535 -3.09 37.71 -3.05
CA ASP A 535 -3.61 38.54 -4.12
C ASP A 535 -5.12 38.75 -3.91
N PRO A 536 -5.57 39.95 -3.43
CA PRO A 536 -6.97 40.16 -3.04
C PRO A 536 -8.01 40.03 -4.17
N ASP A 537 -7.67 40.41 -5.40
CA ASP A 537 -8.52 40.29 -6.58
C ASP A 537 -7.68 40.00 -7.85
N PRO A 538 -7.14 38.78 -7.99
CA PRO A 538 -6.30 38.42 -9.14
C PRO A 538 -7.12 38.46 -10.43
N ASP A 539 -6.53 39.03 -11.49
CA ASP A 539 -7.03 38.84 -12.85
C ASP A 539 -6.75 37.38 -13.28
N PRO A 540 -7.77 36.57 -13.64
CA PRO A 540 -7.55 35.15 -13.94
C PRO A 540 -6.59 34.92 -15.11
N ALA A 541 -6.69 35.73 -16.18
CA ALA A 541 -5.88 35.54 -17.38
C ALA A 541 -4.41 35.94 -17.17
N ALA A 542 -4.18 37.12 -16.59
CA ALA A 542 -2.83 37.61 -16.30
C ALA A 542 -2.13 36.75 -15.24
N SER A 543 -2.84 36.38 -14.16
CA SER A 543 -2.28 35.51 -13.13
C SER A 543 -2.02 34.09 -13.63
N PHE A 544 -2.83 33.57 -14.56
CA PHE A 544 -2.57 32.28 -15.19
C PHE A 544 -1.29 32.31 -16.05
N ALA A 545 -1.12 33.35 -16.88
CA ALA A 545 0.09 33.52 -17.68
C ALA A 545 1.35 33.61 -16.80
N GLU A 546 1.24 34.30 -15.66
CA GLU A 546 2.35 34.41 -14.71
C GLU A 546 2.65 33.10 -13.98
N ARG A 547 1.61 32.37 -13.53
CA ARG A 547 1.77 31.02 -12.98
C ARG A 547 2.44 30.08 -13.98
N LEU A 548 2.07 30.14 -15.26
CA LEU A 548 2.68 29.35 -16.32
C LEU A 548 4.15 29.70 -16.53
N ARG A 549 4.50 31.00 -16.50
CA ARG A 549 5.89 31.46 -16.56
C ARG A 549 6.71 30.90 -15.41
N LEU A 550 6.20 30.99 -14.18
CA LEU A 550 6.88 30.46 -12.98
C LEU A 550 7.07 28.94 -13.02
N PHE A 551 6.09 28.20 -13.54
CA PHE A 551 6.16 26.75 -13.70
C PHE A 551 7.26 26.34 -14.70
N GLY A 552 7.43 27.10 -15.79
CA GLY A 552 8.45 26.85 -16.81
C GLY A 552 9.88 27.23 -16.42
N MET A 553 10.09 27.86 -15.25
CA MET A 553 11.43 28.21 -14.79
C MET A 553 12.17 26.99 -14.22
N PRO A 554 13.50 26.83 -14.47
CA PRO A 554 14.27 25.73 -13.91
C PRO A 554 14.25 25.68 -12.37
N ARG A 555 14.16 26.85 -11.73
CA ARG A 555 13.93 27.02 -10.29
C ARG A 555 13.03 28.24 -10.12
N SER A 556 11.98 28.11 -9.33
CA SER A 556 11.09 29.22 -8.98
C SER A 556 10.62 29.12 -7.53
N SER A 557 10.12 30.25 -7.05
CA SER A 557 9.49 30.44 -5.75
C SER A 557 8.44 31.55 -5.88
N TRP A 558 7.62 31.73 -4.85
CA TRP A 558 6.69 32.86 -4.83
C TRP A 558 7.40 34.23 -4.89
N ALA A 559 8.66 34.34 -4.48
CA ALA A 559 9.42 35.59 -4.60
C ALA A 559 9.75 35.97 -6.06
N ASP A 560 9.65 35.02 -6.99
CA ASP A 560 9.86 35.26 -8.42
C ASP A 560 8.59 35.75 -9.14
N TYR A 561 7.44 35.79 -8.45
CA TYR A 561 6.16 36.26 -8.99
C TYR A 561 6.25 37.77 -9.28
N ASP A 562 5.84 38.19 -10.48
CA ASP A 562 5.84 39.60 -10.87
C ASP A 562 4.88 40.41 -10.01
N SER A 563 5.44 41.18 -9.07
CA SER A 563 4.68 42.03 -8.16
C SER A 563 3.79 43.07 -8.86
N ALA A 564 4.07 43.44 -10.12
CA ALA A 564 3.23 44.35 -10.89
C ALA A 564 1.90 43.73 -11.31
N LEU A 565 1.79 42.40 -11.31
CA LEU A 565 0.57 41.64 -11.63
C LEU A 565 -0.28 41.31 -10.40
N ILE A 566 0.23 41.53 -9.19
CA ILE A 566 -0.51 41.34 -7.95
C ILE A 566 -1.47 42.53 -7.76
N SER A 567 -2.74 42.25 -7.45
CA SER A 567 -3.73 43.31 -7.25
C SER A 567 -3.40 44.22 -6.05
N ALA A 568 -4.01 45.41 -6.05
CA ALA A 568 -3.76 46.40 -5.00
C ALA A 568 -4.04 45.84 -3.60
N GLY A 569 -3.03 45.89 -2.73
CA GLY A 569 -3.10 45.38 -1.37
C GLY A 569 -2.65 43.92 -1.20
N GLY A 570 -2.22 43.26 -2.28
CA GLY A 570 -1.53 41.96 -2.21
C GLY A 570 -0.02 42.08 -2.03
N GLY A 571 0.65 40.94 -1.91
CA GLY A 571 2.10 40.85 -1.78
C GLY A 571 2.62 39.44 -1.54
N VAL A 572 3.95 39.32 -1.56
CA VAL A 572 4.69 38.09 -1.21
C VAL A 572 5.49 38.34 0.05
N TYR A 573 5.31 37.47 1.05
CA TYR A 573 5.86 37.64 2.39
C TYR A 573 6.74 36.45 2.76
N PRO A 574 8.00 36.65 3.16
CA PRO A 574 8.84 35.59 3.70
C PRO A 574 8.31 35.07 5.04
N ARG A 575 8.29 33.74 5.22
CA ARG A 575 7.91 33.09 6.48
C ARG A 575 8.91 33.33 7.61
N THR A 576 10.10 33.86 7.31
CA THR A 576 11.12 34.24 8.29
C THR A 576 10.82 35.54 9.01
N LEU A 577 9.83 36.32 8.56
CA LEU A 577 9.40 37.54 9.24
C LEU A 577 8.77 37.21 10.61
N LYS A 578 9.03 38.06 11.60
CA LYS A 578 8.37 37.95 12.92
C LYS A 578 6.89 38.31 12.85
N THR A 579 6.55 39.24 11.95
CA THR A 579 5.22 39.81 11.81
C THR A 579 5.01 40.20 10.36
N ILE A 580 3.78 39.97 9.86
CA ILE A 580 3.31 40.32 8.54
C ILE A 580 2.10 41.24 8.72
N GLU A 581 2.16 42.43 8.11
CA GLU A 581 1.03 43.37 8.04
C GLU A 581 0.37 43.24 6.66
N ILE A 582 -0.89 42.82 6.64
CA ILE A 582 -1.70 42.68 5.43
C ILE A 582 -2.59 43.91 5.23
N SER A 583 -2.94 44.20 3.98
CA SER A 583 -3.85 45.30 3.67
C SER A 583 -5.30 45.02 4.10
N GLU A 584 -6.12 46.06 4.14
CA GLU A 584 -7.57 45.91 4.37
C GLU A 584 -8.25 45.06 3.28
N ALA A 585 -7.81 45.15 2.02
CA ALA A 585 -8.32 44.33 0.94
C ALA A 585 -8.00 42.83 1.15
N ALA A 586 -6.76 42.53 1.55
CA ALA A 586 -6.34 41.18 1.92
C ALA A 586 -7.11 40.65 3.15
N ARG A 587 -7.35 41.50 4.16
CA ARG A 587 -8.15 41.14 5.33
C ARG A 587 -9.57 40.74 4.94
N VAL A 588 -10.22 41.50 4.05
CA VAL A 588 -11.57 41.23 3.58
C VAL A 588 -11.62 39.94 2.75
N CYS A 589 -10.69 39.73 1.82
CA CYS A 589 -10.73 38.54 0.95
C CYS A 589 -10.45 37.24 1.71
N LEU A 590 -9.58 37.27 2.72
CA LEU A 590 -9.30 36.12 3.60
C LEU A 590 -10.37 35.94 4.70
N GLY A 591 -11.27 36.93 4.87
CA GLY A 591 -12.25 36.94 5.94
C GLY A 591 -11.61 36.93 7.33
N ALA A 592 -10.57 37.76 7.50
CA ALA A 592 -9.77 37.88 8.71
C ALA A 592 -10.24 39.04 9.62
N ASP A 593 -9.98 38.94 10.92
CA ASP A 593 -10.50 39.90 11.91
C ASP A 593 -9.57 41.09 12.18
N HIS A 594 -8.30 40.99 11.77
CA HIS A 594 -7.26 42.00 11.99
C HIS A 594 -6.23 41.96 10.85
N THR A 595 -5.26 42.88 10.86
CA THR A 595 -4.29 43.07 9.75
C THR A 595 -2.86 42.66 10.09
N THR A 596 -2.55 42.27 11.32
CA THR A 596 -1.17 42.00 11.78
C THR A 596 -1.04 40.59 12.34
N PHE A 597 -0.22 39.75 11.71
CA PHE A 597 -0.10 38.33 12.03
C PHE A 597 1.34 37.89 12.21
N THR A 598 1.59 36.85 13.00
CA THR A 598 2.77 36.00 12.76
C THR A 598 2.55 35.13 11.51
N PRO A 599 3.61 34.62 10.85
CA PRO A 599 3.45 33.80 9.63
C PRO A 599 2.55 32.58 9.83
N ASN A 600 2.65 31.90 10.96
CA ASN A 600 1.82 30.72 11.24
C ASN A 600 0.34 31.09 11.44
N GLU A 601 0.05 32.18 12.16
CA GLU A 601 -1.33 32.68 12.32
C GLU A 601 -1.94 33.10 10.98
N LEU A 602 -1.14 33.70 10.09
CA LEU A 602 -1.58 34.05 8.74
C LEU A 602 -1.89 32.81 7.91
N ILE A 603 -1.06 31.77 7.98
CA ILE A 603 -1.33 30.47 7.31
C ILE A 603 -2.63 29.85 7.85
N SER A 604 -2.83 29.81 9.18
CA SER A 604 -4.09 29.33 9.76
C SER A 604 -5.29 30.17 9.33
N THR A 605 -5.11 31.46 9.06
CA THR A 605 -6.16 32.36 8.54
C THR A 605 -6.46 32.06 7.07
N ILE A 606 -5.43 31.83 6.24
CA ILE A 606 -5.57 31.42 4.84
C ILE A 606 -6.31 30.09 4.73
N LEU A 607 -5.98 29.09 5.56
CA LEU A 607 -6.70 27.82 5.60
C LEU A 607 -8.19 28.01 5.93
N ARG A 608 -8.54 29.01 6.75
CA ARG A 608 -9.91 29.36 7.12
C ARG A 608 -10.57 30.34 6.13
N ALA A 609 -9.96 30.66 4.99
CA ALA A 609 -10.54 31.63 4.06
C ALA A 609 -11.87 31.13 3.43
N PRO A 610 -12.86 32.01 3.24
CA PRO A 610 -14.17 31.65 2.68
C PRO A 610 -14.11 31.59 1.14
N VAL A 611 -13.42 30.58 0.61
CA VAL A 611 -13.18 30.41 -0.84
C VAL A 611 -13.94 29.24 -1.44
N ASP A 612 -13.94 29.11 -2.77
CA ASP A 612 -14.53 27.94 -3.42
C ASP A 612 -13.68 26.69 -3.23
N LEU A 613 -12.35 26.80 -3.41
CA LEU A 613 -11.42 25.68 -3.43
C LEU A 613 -10.25 25.87 -2.47
N LEU A 614 -9.95 24.85 -1.68
CA LEU A 614 -8.64 24.66 -1.08
C LEU A 614 -7.89 23.58 -1.86
N TRP A 615 -6.81 23.98 -2.55
CA TRP A 615 -5.97 23.07 -3.33
C TRP A 615 -4.73 22.69 -2.53
N ASN A 616 -4.64 21.43 -2.10
CA ASN A 616 -3.47 20.92 -1.43
C ASN A 616 -2.55 20.20 -2.43
N GLY A 617 -1.45 20.85 -2.82
CA GLY A 617 -0.37 20.22 -3.61
C GLY A 617 0.94 20.08 -2.83
N GLY A 618 0.90 20.32 -1.50
CA GLY A 618 2.07 20.36 -0.62
C GLY A 618 2.19 19.11 0.26
N ILE A 619 3.21 19.14 1.13
CA ILE A 619 3.49 18.07 2.10
C ILE A 619 3.15 18.58 3.50
N GLY A 620 2.51 17.74 4.31
CA GLY A 620 2.19 18.03 5.72
C GLY A 620 0.70 17.91 6.02
N THR A 621 0.36 17.81 7.31
CA THR A 621 -1.03 17.69 7.77
C THR A 621 -1.50 19.00 8.39
N TYR A 622 -2.32 19.72 7.63
CA TYR A 622 -2.80 21.08 7.91
C TYR A 622 -4.16 21.10 8.62
N VAL A 623 -4.90 19.99 8.56
CA VAL A 623 -6.26 19.91 9.12
C VAL A 623 -6.45 18.62 9.91
N LYS A 624 -6.95 18.75 11.15
CA LYS A 624 -7.33 17.62 12.03
C LYS A 624 -8.80 17.72 12.46
N ALA A 625 -9.32 16.73 13.18
CA ALA A 625 -10.58 16.90 13.89
C ALA A 625 -10.38 17.62 15.23
N THR A 626 -11.46 18.23 15.74
CA THR A 626 -11.51 18.80 17.09
C THR A 626 -11.22 17.74 18.18
N SER A 627 -11.57 16.48 17.89
CA SER A 627 -11.33 15.34 18.79
C SER A 627 -9.88 14.85 18.85
N GLU A 628 -8.99 15.37 18.00
CA GLU A 628 -7.58 15.00 17.96
C GLU A 628 -6.73 16.12 18.56
N SER A 629 -5.70 15.78 19.33
CA SER A 629 -4.67 16.74 19.71
C SER A 629 -3.68 16.96 18.57
N HIS A 630 -2.91 18.05 18.60
CA HIS A 630 -1.82 18.23 17.62
C HIS A 630 -0.77 17.13 17.70
N ALA A 631 -0.49 16.64 18.91
CA ALA A 631 0.46 15.56 19.15
C ALA A 631 0.03 14.23 18.49
N ASP A 632 -1.28 13.94 18.44
CA ASP A 632 -1.82 12.71 17.84
C ASP A 632 -1.58 12.62 16.33
N VAL A 633 -1.40 13.76 15.65
CA VAL A 633 -1.23 13.83 14.19
C VAL A 633 0.16 13.38 13.73
N GLY A 634 1.18 13.57 14.57
CA GLY A 634 2.56 13.15 14.28
C GLY A 634 3.37 14.10 13.36
N ASP A 635 2.80 15.23 12.92
CA ASP A 635 3.48 16.24 12.11
C ASP A 635 3.79 17.52 12.91
N ARG A 636 4.84 17.48 13.72
CA ARG A 636 5.19 18.57 14.64
C ARG A 636 5.49 19.91 13.95
N ALA A 637 5.96 19.87 12.70
CA ALA A 637 6.32 21.08 11.95
C ALA A 637 5.11 21.97 11.68
N ASN A 638 3.92 21.38 11.58
CA ASN A 638 2.67 22.07 11.29
C ASN A 638 1.78 22.27 12.54
N ASP A 639 2.21 21.87 13.73
CA ASP A 639 1.40 22.00 14.96
C ASP A 639 0.91 23.43 15.21
N GLY A 640 1.79 24.41 15.03
CA GLY A 640 1.48 25.82 15.27
C GLY A 640 0.62 26.51 14.21
N LEU A 641 0.32 25.84 13.08
CA LEU A 641 -0.49 26.40 11.99
C LEU A 641 -1.72 25.55 11.64
N ARG A 642 -1.82 24.32 12.15
CA ARG A 642 -2.89 23.36 11.87
C ARG A 642 -4.23 23.84 12.45
N ILE A 643 -5.30 23.62 11.71
CA ILE A 643 -6.67 23.96 12.13
C ILE A 643 -7.55 22.71 12.24
N ASN A 644 -8.78 22.87 12.72
CA ASN A 644 -9.79 21.80 12.73
C ASN A 644 -10.64 21.80 11.46
N GLY A 645 -11.17 20.63 11.08
CA GLY A 645 -12.03 20.45 9.92
C GLY A 645 -13.31 21.27 10.02
N SER A 646 -13.84 21.47 11.23
CA SER A 646 -15.00 22.34 11.48
C SER A 646 -14.73 23.84 11.28
N GLU A 647 -13.47 24.26 11.20
CA GLU A 647 -13.08 25.67 11.00
C GLU A 647 -12.92 26.02 9.51
N LEU A 648 -12.90 25.02 8.63
CA LEU A 648 -12.78 25.25 7.19
C LEU A 648 -14.05 25.89 6.63
N ARG A 649 -13.87 26.97 5.87
CA ARG A 649 -14.94 27.70 5.19
C ARG A 649 -14.92 27.53 3.68
N CYS A 650 -13.95 26.79 3.12
CA CYS A 650 -13.95 26.49 1.70
C CYS A 650 -15.11 25.55 1.35
N ARG A 651 -15.58 25.59 0.09
CA ARG A 651 -16.68 24.70 -0.36
C ARG A 651 -16.18 23.35 -0.84
N ILE A 652 -14.99 23.33 -1.44
CA ILE A 652 -14.35 22.17 -2.03
C ILE A 652 -12.92 22.08 -1.50
N VAL A 653 -12.47 20.86 -1.23
CA VAL A 653 -11.05 20.53 -1.06
C VAL A 653 -10.64 19.57 -2.18
N GLY A 654 -9.51 19.84 -2.83
CA GLY A 654 -8.81 18.88 -3.68
C GLY A 654 -7.48 18.49 -3.05
N GLU A 655 -7.33 17.21 -2.70
CA GLU A 655 -6.10 16.68 -2.09
C GLU A 655 -5.20 16.00 -3.11
N GLY A 656 -4.48 16.81 -3.90
CA GLY A 656 -3.44 16.29 -4.79
C GLY A 656 -2.23 15.75 -4.01
N GLY A 657 -1.81 16.45 -2.96
CA GLY A 657 -0.76 16.01 -2.03
C GLY A 657 -1.23 14.93 -1.06
N ASN A 658 -0.30 14.13 -0.52
CA ASN A 658 -0.61 13.11 0.47
C ASN A 658 -0.76 13.72 1.88
N LEU A 659 -1.73 13.21 2.65
CA LEU A 659 -1.90 13.46 4.09
C LEU A 659 -2.08 14.93 4.48
N GLY A 660 -2.72 15.74 3.61
CA GLY A 660 -3.11 17.11 3.92
C GLY A 660 -4.02 17.22 5.14
N PHE A 661 -4.85 16.20 5.30
CA PHE A 661 -5.87 16.08 6.32
C PHE A 661 -5.71 14.75 7.07
N THR A 662 -5.98 14.74 8.36
CA THR A 662 -6.30 13.48 9.05
C THR A 662 -7.65 12.95 8.55
N GLN A 663 -7.87 11.63 8.63
CA GLN A 663 -9.15 11.05 8.24
C GLN A 663 -10.32 11.63 9.05
N ARG A 664 -10.15 11.82 10.35
CA ARG A 664 -11.19 12.43 11.20
C ARG A 664 -11.44 13.89 10.83
N GLY A 665 -10.41 14.65 10.47
CA GLY A 665 -10.53 16.02 9.97
C GLY A 665 -11.33 16.11 8.68
N ARG A 666 -11.12 15.17 7.73
CA ARG A 666 -11.95 15.06 6.51
C ARG A 666 -13.42 14.83 6.84
N VAL A 667 -13.70 13.90 7.76
CA VAL A 667 -15.07 13.58 8.19
C VAL A 667 -15.72 14.78 8.87
N GLU A 668 -15.02 15.47 9.76
CA GLU A 668 -15.53 16.67 10.44
C GLU A 668 -15.89 17.79 9.45
N TYR A 669 -15.02 18.05 8.46
CA TYR A 669 -15.29 19.00 7.38
C TYR A 669 -16.48 18.58 6.50
N ALA A 670 -16.56 17.30 6.14
CA ALA A 670 -17.67 16.77 5.34
C ALA A 670 -19.02 16.84 6.09
N LEU A 671 -19.03 16.61 7.40
CA LEU A 671 -20.22 16.77 8.25
C LEU A 671 -20.69 18.22 8.33
N ALA A 672 -19.78 19.19 8.19
CA ALA A 672 -20.09 20.62 8.10
C ALA A 672 -20.61 21.05 6.71
N GLY A 673 -20.71 20.12 5.75
CA GLY A 673 -21.20 20.38 4.39
C GLY A 673 -20.11 20.60 3.33
N GLY A 674 -18.84 20.47 3.71
CA GLY A 674 -17.70 20.54 2.81
C GLY A 674 -17.63 19.37 1.83
N LEU A 675 -17.11 19.62 0.63
CA LEU A 675 -16.92 18.57 -0.39
C LEU A 675 -15.45 18.14 -0.43
N ILE A 676 -15.19 16.90 -0.01
CA ILE A 676 -13.85 16.32 0.09
C ILE A 676 -13.93 14.80 -0.11
N ASN A 677 -12.97 14.24 -0.84
CA ASN A 677 -12.68 12.81 -0.84
C ASN A 677 -11.41 12.54 0.01
N THR A 678 -10.98 11.30 0.11
CA THR A 678 -9.61 11.04 0.60
C THR A 678 -8.57 11.30 -0.48
N ASP A 679 -7.36 11.69 -0.09
CA ASP A 679 -6.18 11.75 -0.96
C ASP A 679 -5.99 10.48 -1.80
N ALA A 680 -6.24 9.30 -1.23
CA ALA A 680 -6.17 8.01 -1.93
C ALA A 680 -7.11 7.89 -3.15
N ILE A 681 -8.16 8.71 -3.25
CA ILE A 681 -9.04 8.80 -4.41
C ILE A 681 -8.55 9.90 -5.35
N ASP A 682 -8.28 11.09 -4.81
CA ASP A 682 -7.90 12.26 -5.60
C ASP A 682 -6.58 12.03 -6.34
N ASN A 683 -5.55 11.49 -5.68
CA ASN A 683 -4.21 11.34 -6.24
C ASN A 683 -3.87 9.90 -6.66
N SER A 684 -4.88 9.05 -6.88
CA SER A 684 -4.71 7.65 -7.31
C SER A 684 -4.08 7.53 -8.70
N ALA A 685 -4.28 8.52 -9.58
CA ALA A 685 -3.80 8.51 -10.97
C ALA A 685 -2.30 8.22 -11.10
N GLY A 686 -1.50 8.72 -10.15
CA GLY A 686 -0.06 8.46 -10.15
C GLY A 686 0.27 6.98 -9.90
N VAL A 687 -0.45 6.29 -9.00
CA VAL A 687 -0.16 4.86 -8.76
C VAL A 687 -0.65 3.99 -9.91
N ASP A 688 -1.75 4.38 -10.51
CA ASP A 688 -2.41 3.74 -11.65
C ASP A 688 -1.59 3.82 -12.94
N CYS A 689 -1.11 5.01 -13.30
CA CYS A 689 -0.20 5.21 -14.43
C CYS A 689 1.02 4.29 -14.36
N SER A 690 1.60 4.12 -13.18
CA SER A 690 2.72 3.22 -13.01
C SER A 690 2.33 1.73 -13.00
N ASP A 691 1.08 1.36 -12.70
CA ASP A 691 0.61 -0.03 -12.85
C ASP A 691 0.56 -0.40 -14.33
N HIS A 692 0.00 0.48 -15.16
CA HIS A 692 0.05 0.35 -16.61
C HIS A 692 1.50 0.28 -17.12
N GLU A 693 2.41 1.15 -16.63
CA GLU A 693 3.83 1.08 -16.99
C GLU A 693 4.43 -0.32 -16.75
N VAL A 694 4.25 -0.86 -15.54
CA VAL A 694 4.81 -2.16 -15.17
C VAL A 694 4.19 -3.28 -15.99
N ASN A 695 2.87 -3.30 -16.18
CA ASN A 695 2.20 -4.35 -16.96
C ASN A 695 2.54 -4.28 -18.45
N ILE A 696 2.72 -3.09 -19.04
CA ILE A 696 3.21 -2.97 -20.41
C ILE A 696 4.65 -3.48 -20.53
N LYS A 697 5.51 -3.21 -19.54
CA LYS A 697 6.88 -3.74 -19.53
C LYS A 697 6.92 -5.26 -19.35
N ILE A 698 6.06 -5.83 -18.49
CA ILE A 698 5.91 -7.28 -18.34
C ILE A 698 5.43 -7.92 -19.66
N LEU A 699 4.46 -7.29 -20.33
CA LEU A 699 3.94 -7.74 -21.62
C LEU A 699 5.04 -7.77 -22.71
N LEU A 700 5.84 -6.71 -22.80
CA LEU A 700 6.85 -6.55 -23.85
C LEU A 700 8.19 -7.21 -23.52
N GLY A 701 8.44 -7.56 -22.26
CA GLY A 701 9.67 -8.24 -21.80
C GLY A 701 9.99 -9.49 -22.62
N PRO A 702 9.08 -10.48 -22.73
CA PRO A 702 9.30 -11.67 -23.55
C PRO A 702 9.58 -11.39 -25.04
N VAL A 703 9.03 -10.29 -25.58
CA VAL A 703 9.26 -9.88 -26.98
C VAL A 703 10.70 -9.36 -27.16
N VAL A 704 11.20 -8.63 -26.16
CA VAL A 704 12.60 -8.17 -26.11
C VAL A 704 13.55 -9.35 -25.91
N GLU A 705 13.23 -10.28 -25.00
CA GLU A 705 14.02 -11.49 -24.78
C GLU A 705 14.12 -12.38 -26.04
N ALA A 706 13.03 -12.47 -26.82
CA ALA A 706 13.01 -13.18 -28.10
C ALA A 706 13.76 -12.44 -29.22
N GLY A 707 14.24 -11.21 -28.99
CA GLY A 707 14.97 -10.39 -29.96
C GLY A 707 14.09 -9.74 -31.03
N ALA A 708 12.77 -9.78 -30.90
CA ALA A 708 11.84 -9.15 -31.84
C ALA A 708 11.72 -7.61 -31.63
N LEU A 709 12.06 -7.13 -30.43
CA LEU A 709 12.23 -5.72 -30.10
C LEU A 709 13.56 -5.48 -29.40
N THR A 710 14.22 -4.35 -29.65
CA THR A 710 15.28 -3.87 -28.75
C THR A 710 14.70 -3.08 -27.57
N THR A 711 15.50 -2.87 -26.52
CA THR A 711 15.08 -2.08 -25.36
C THR A 711 14.75 -0.64 -25.75
N GLU A 712 15.50 -0.07 -26.68
CA GLU A 712 15.28 1.29 -27.21
C GLU A 712 13.95 1.38 -27.97
N GLN A 713 13.64 0.37 -28.79
CA GLN A 713 12.37 0.31 -29.51
C GLN A 713 11.18 0.16 -28.55
N ARG A 714 11.30 -0.70 -27.52
CA ARG A 714 10.28 -0.84 -26.46
C ARG A 714 10.04 0.48 -25.74
N ASN A 715 11.10 1.22 -25.41
CA ASN A 715 10.99 2.53 -24.76
C ASN A 715 10.33 3.58 -25.66
N ALA A 716 10.61 3.58 -26.97
CA ALA A 716 9.93 4.44 -27.92
C ALA A 716 8.42 4.15 -27.99
N VAL A 717 8.04 2.87 -28.00
CA VAL A 717 6.62 2.45 -27.95
C VAL A 717 5.94 2.95 -26.68
N LEU A 718 6.59 2.85 -25.51
CA LEU A 718 6.06 3.39 -24.24
C LEU A 718 5.74 4.89 -24.34
N VAL A 719 6.71 5.68 -24.81
CA VAL A 719 6.55 7.15 -24.98
C VAL A 719 5.41 7.48 -25.94
N GLU A 720 5.28 6.74 -27.04
CA GLU A 720 4.20 6.94 -28.02
C GLU A 720 2.80 6.65 -27.46
N MET A 721 2.68 5.87 -26.37
CA MET A 721 1.40 5.53 -25.72
C MET A 721 1.05 6.42 -24.51
N THR A 722 1.83 7.47 -24.24
CA THR A 722 1.69 8.32 -23.03
C THR A 722 0.27 8.88 -22.87
N ASP A 723 -0.34 9.40 -23.93
CA ASP A 723 -1.68 10.00 -23.87
C ASP A 723 -2.77 8.94 -23.69
N ASP A 724 -2.65 7.80 -24.37
CA ASP A 724 -3.59 6.66 -24.24
C ASP A 724 -3.61 6.12 -22.80
N VAL A 725 -2.42 5.92 -22.19
CA VAL A 725 -2.30 5.54 -20.77
C VAL A 725 -2.90 6.62 -19.86
N GLY A 726 -2.65 7.89 -20.20
CA GLY A 726 -3.23 9.03 -19.47
C GLY A 726 -4.76 8.99 -19.42
N GLU A 727 -5.43 8.67 -20.52
CA GLU A 727 -6.90 8.58 -20.55
C GLU A 727 -7.44 7.34 -19.84
N LEU A 728 -6.79 6.17 -19.98
CA LEU A 728 -7.17 4.95 -19.22
C LEU A 728 -7.18 5.21 -17.71
N VAL A 729 -6.14 5.87 -17.21
CA VAL A 729 -6.02 6.25 -15.80
C VAL A 729 -7.10 7.25 -15.38
N LEU A 730 -7.36 8.26 -16.21
CA LEU A 730 -8.36 9.28 -15.89
C LEU A 730 -9.79 8.75 -15.93
N ASP A 731 -10.09 7.75 -16.77
CA ASP A 731 -11.37 7.05 -16.75
C ASP A 731 -11.65 6.42 -15.40
N ASP A 732 -10.66 5.80 -14.77
CA ASP A 732 -10.79 5.25 -13.43
C ASP A 732 -10.99 6.34 -12.36
N ASN A 733 -10.34 7.50 -12.48
CA ASN A 733 -10.61 8.64 -11.60
C ASN A 733 -12.03 9.21 -11.79
N ARG A 734 -12.48 9.35 -13.04
CA ARG A 734 -13.84 9.81 -13.38
C ARG A 734 -14.90 8.87 -12.81
N ALA A 735 -14.72 7.56 -12.98
CA ALA A 735 -15.66 6.54 -12.52
C ALA A 735 -15.78 6.49 -10.99
N GLN A 736 -14.66 6.57 -10.26
CA GLN A 736 -14.68 6.52 -8.79
C GLN A 736 -15.32 7.75 -8.16
N THR A 737 -14.97 8.94 -8.65
CA THR A 737 -15.53 10.19 -8.13
C THR A 737 -17.03 10.30 -8.40
N LEU A 738 -17.50 9.76 -9.54
CA LEU A 738 -18.93 9.59 -9.82
C LEU A 738 -19.59 8.60 -8.84
N ALA A 739 -18.98 7.43 -8.62
CA ALA A 739 -19.52 6.42 -7.72
C ALA A 739 -19.72 6.97 -6.28
N LEU A 740 -18.76 7.76 -5.79
CA LEU A 740 -18.83 8.45 -4.50
C LEU A 740 -19.91 9.54 -4.47
N SER A 741 -20.07 10.28 -5.57
CA SER A 741 -21.11 11.30 -5.70
C SER A 741 -22.52 10.69 -5.62
N ILE A 742 -22.74 9.55 -6.27
CA ILE A 742 -23.99 8.79 -6.19
C ILE A 742 -24.18 8.22 -4.77
N ALA A 743 -23.13 7.64 -4.16
CA ALA A 743 -23.19 7.09 -2.80
C ALA A 743 -23.62 8.15 -1.77
N ARG A 744 -23.11 9.40 -1.90
CA ARG A 744 -23.51 10.52 -1.05
C ARG A 744 -25.01 10.81 -1.11
N ARG A 745 -25.64 10.72 -2.29
CA ARG A 745 -27.09 10.88 -2.46
C ARG A 745 -27.89 9.79 -1.73
N GLN A 746 -27.33 8.59 -1.63
CA GLN A 746 -27.95 7.43 -0.97
C GLN A 746 -27.53 7.25 0.49
N ALA A 747 -26.71 8.15 1.06
CA ALA A 747 -26.07 7.96 2.35
C ALA A 747 -27.06 7.68 3.49
N LEU A 748 -28.12 8.48 3.60
CA LEU A 748 -29.16 8.30 4.62
C LEU A 748 -30.10 7.12 4.29
N PRO A 749 -30.71 7.00 3.09
CA PRO A 749 -31.59 5.87 2.78
C PRO A 749 -30.94 4.49 2.91
N MET A 750 -29.62 4.40 2.76
CA MET A 750 -28.87 3.15 2.84
C MET A 750 -28.02 2.98 4.11
N VAL A 751 -28.14 3.89 5.09
CA VAL A 751 -27.29 3.88 6.30
C VAL A 751 -27.30 2.54 7.05
N ASN A 752 -28.46 1.88 7.14
CA ASN A 752 -28.59 0.56 7.79
C ASN A 752 -27.92 -0.56 6.97
N VAL A 753 -27.90 -0.45 5.65
CA VAL A 753 -27.17 -1.39 4.78
C VAL A 753 -25.67 -1.21 5.00
N HIS A 754 -25.19 0.05 4.97
CA HIS A 754 -23.78 0.34 5.17
C HIS A 754 -23.29 -0.09 6.56
N SER A 755 -24.09 0.06 7.62
CA SER A 755 -23.75 -0.45 8.96
C SER A 755 -23.59 -1.98 8.98
N ARG A 756 -24.53 -2.73 8.38
CA ARG A 756 -24.40 -4.20 8.28
C ARG A 756 -23.20 -4.61 7.44
N TYR A 757 -22.93 -3.88 6.35
CA TYR A 757 -21.81 -4.20 5.49
C TYR A 757 -20.46 -3.96 6.17
N LEU A 758 -20.31 -2.85 6.91
CA LEU A 758 -19.14 -2.61 7.75
C LEU A 758 -18.92 -3.76 8.75
N ASN A 759 -20.00 -4.22 9.41
CA ASN A 759 -19.92 -5.35 10.34
C ASN A 759 -19.51 -6.65 9.64
N GLN A 760 -19.98 -6.90 8.41
CA GLN A 760 -19.58 -8.07 7.63
C GLN A 760 -18.08 -8.02 7.31
N LEU A 761 -17.59 -6.92 6.73
CA LEU A 761 -16.17 -6.76 6.39
C LEU A 761 -15.25 -6.90 7.61
N GLU A 762 -15.68 -6.43 8.79
CA GLU A 762 -14.94 -6.67 10.03
C GLU A 762 -14.96 -8.14 10.46
N SER A 763 -16.13 -8.79 10.39
CA SER A 763 -16.27 -10.20 10.79
C SER A 763 -15.47 -11.16 9.90
N GLU A 764 -15.31 -10.80 8.63
CA GLU A 764 -14.51 -11.53 7.64
C GLU A 764 -13.02 -11.21 7.72
N GLY A 765 -12.63 -10.23 8.54
CA GLY A 765 -11.24 -9.81 8.73
C GLY A 765 -10.69 -8.89 7.64
N TRP A 766 -11.53 -8.40 6.72
CA TRP A 766 -11.14 -7.43 5.70
C TRP A 766 -10.91 -6.05 6.27
N LEU A 767 -11.71 -5.64 7.27
CA LEU A 767 -11.72 -4.28 7.80
C LEU A 767 -11.45 -4.25 9.30
N ASN A 768 -10.79 -3.18 9.75
CA ASN A 768 -10.76 -2.78 11.16
C ASN A 768 -11.22 -1.32 11.26
N ARG A 769 -12.46 -1.06 11.70
CA ARG A 769 -13.04 0.30 11.71
C ARG A 769 -12.24 1.27 12.57
N ALA A 770 -11.72 0.80 13.71
CA ALA A 770 -10.96 1.64 14.63
C ALA A 770 -9.67 2.15 13.98
N MET A 771 -8.97 1.28 13.23
CA MET A 771 -7.79 1.69 12.47
C MET A 771 -8.15 2.68 11.38
N GLU A 772 -9.21 2.43 10.62
CA GLU A 772 -9.60 3.32 9.51
C GLU A 772 -10.39 4.56 9.92
N PHE A 773 -10.56 4.77 11.23
CA PHE A 773 -11.33 5.87 11.79
C PHE A 773 -12.79 5.92 11.28
N LEU A 774 -13.36 4.76 10.96
CA LEU A 774 -14.74 4.60 10.55
C LEU A 774 -15.68 4.60 11.77
N PRO A 775 -16.95 5.03 11.61
CA PRO A 775 -17.87 5.19 12.72
C PRO A 775 -18.29 3.83 13.32
N THR A 776 -18.41 3.81 14.64
CA THR A 776 -19.03 2.72 15.41
C THR A 776 -20.54 2.66 15.15
N ASP A 777 -21.16 1.52 15.44
CA ASP A 777 -22.62 1.36 15.31
C ASP A 777 -23.40 2.42 16.10
N ARG A 778 -22.91 2.81 17.29
CA ARG A 778 -23.50 3.89 18.08
C ARG A 778 -23.46 5.23 17.35
N GLN A 779 -22.31 5.58 16.76
CA GLN A 779 -22.16 6.83 16.00
C GLN A 779 -23.01 6.83 14.74
N ILE A 780 -23.15 5.69 14.05
CA ILE A 780 -24.03 5.56 12.89
C ILE A 780 -25.49 5.79 13.30
N ALA A 781 -25.94 5.19 14.42
CA ALA A 781 -27.30 5.37 14.92
C ALA A 781 -27.58 6.84 15.34
N GLU A 782 -26.63 7.50 16.01
CA GLU A 782 -26.72 8.92 16.36
C GLU A 782 -26.83 9.81 15.11
N ARG A 783 -26.02 9.55 14.08
CA ARG A 783 -26.09 10.26 12.80
C ARG A 783 -27.41 10.00 12.08
N GLN A 784 -27.90 8.77 12.04
CA GLN A 784 -29.18 8.43 11.42
C GLN A 784 -30.34 9.16 12.10
N ALA A 785 -30.36 9.21 13.44
CA ALA A 785 -31.34 9.99 14.20
C ALA A 785 -31.28 11.49 13.89
N SER A 786 -30.10 11.97 13.48
CA SER A 786 -29.84 13.35 13.06
C SER A 786 -30.11 13.60 11.56
N GLY A 787 -30.63 12.62 10.82
CA GLY A 787 -30.88 12.71 9.38
C GLY A 787 -29.61 12.63 8.52
N GLN A 788 -28.54 12.04 9.03
CA GLN A 788 -27.25 11.89 8.35
C GLN A 788 -26.84 10.42 8.18
N GLY A 789 -26.01 10.15 7.17
CA GLY A 789 -25.43 8.83 6.90
C GLY A 789 -23.91 8.82 7.06
N LEU A 790 -23.25 7.94 6.29
CA LEU A 790 -21.81 8.02 6.11
C LEU A 790 -21.43 9.23 5.24
N THR A 791 -20.24 9.77 5.45
CA THR A 791 -19.68 10.88 4.67
C THR A 791 -18.87 10.38 3.47
N THR A 792 -18.58 11.25 2.51
CA THR A 792 -17.77 10.87 1.33
C THR A 792 -16.39 10.31 1.71
N PRO A 793 -15.62 10.88 2.66
CA PRO A 793 -14.36 10.28 3.10
C PRO A 793 -14.50 8.88 3.71
N GLU A 794 -15.62 8.58 4.37
CA GLU A 794 -15.91 7.24 4.89
C GLU A 794 -16.28 6.27 3.75
N PHE A 795 -17.02 6.75 2.74
CA PHE A 795 -17.28 5.99 1.52
C PHE A 795 -16.02 5.72 0.70
N SER A 796 -15.05 6.63 0.64
CA SER A 796 -13.76 6.40 -0.04
C SER A 796 -13.03 5.20 0.54
N VAL A 797 -13.01 5.07 1.87
CA VAL A 797 -12.43 3.91 2.56
C VAL A 797 -13.26 2.65 2.27
N LEU A 798 -14.57 2.70 2.43
CA LEU A 798 -15.44 1.53 2.22
C LEU A 798 -15.39 1.03 0.76
N LEU A 799 -15.29 1.94 -0.21
CA LEU A 799 -15.11 1.64 -1.64
C LEU A 799 -13.82 0.82 -1.86
N ALA A 800 -12.71 1.26 -1.26
CA ALA A 800 -11.42 0.60 -1.41
C ALA A 800 -11.41 -0.83 -0.82
N TYR A 801 -11.96 -1.00 0.40
CA TYR A 801 -12.05 -2.31 1.03
C TYR A 801 -13.00 -3.26 0.29
N THR A 802 -14.11 -2.75 -0.26
CA THR A 802 -15.03 -3.53 -1.11
C THR A 802 -14.32 -4.06 -2.35
N LYS A 803 -13.63 -3.19 -3.09
CA LYS A 803 -12.88 -3.60 -4.29
C LYS A 803 -11.82 -4.64 -3.94
N THR A 804 -11.05 -4.39 -2.88
CA THR A 804 -10.00 -5.32 -2.42
C THR A 804 -10.56 -6.70 -2.09
N ALA A 805 -11.66 -6.78 -1.34
CA ALA A 805 -12.30 -8.05 -0.99
C ALA A 805 -12.82 -8.78 -2.24
N ASN A 806 -13.55 -8.07 -3.11
CA ASN A 806 -14.15 -8.63 -4.33
C ASN A 806 -13.08 -9.14 -5.30
N VAL A 807 -11.99 -8.39 -5.51
CA VAL A 807 -10.85 -8.82 -6.34
C VAL A 807 -10.19 -10.05 -5.75
N ALA A 808 -9.90 -10.04 -4.44
CA ALA A 808 -9.22 -11.15 -3.79
C ALA A 808 -10.01 -12.46 -3.86
N GLU A 809 -11.34 -12.43 -3.77
CA GLU A 809 -12.19 -13.61 -3.96
C GLU A 809 -12.27 -14.01 -5.44
N THR A 810 -12.45 -13.04 -6.35
CA THR A 810 -12.57 -13.30 -7.79
C THR A 810 -11.31 -13.92 -8.39
N VAL A 811 -10.11 -13.44 -8.02
CA VAL A 811 -8.83 -13.99 -8.49
C VAL A 811 -8.67 -15.48 -8.13
N ARG A 812 -9.23 -15.92 -7.00
CA ARG A 812 -9.17 -17.32 -6.53
C ARG A 812 -10.18 -18.24 -7.22
N SER A 813 -11.06 -17.71 -8.06
CA SER A 813 -12.08 -18.46 -8.79
C SER A 813 -11.66 -18.82 -10.22
N ASP A 814 -12.55 -19.45 -10.97
CA ASP A 814 -12.40 -19.73 -12.41
C ASP A 814 -12.87 -18.57 -13.30
N LEU A 815 -13.53 -17.55 -12.73
CA LEU A 815 -14.09 -16.43 -13.51
C LEU A 815 -13.05 -15.68 -14.34
N PRO A 816 -11.84 -15.33 -13.82
CA PRO A 816 -10.84 -14.61 -14.61
C PRO A 816 -10.32 -15.36 -15.84
N ASP A 817 -10.52 -16.68 -15.91
CA ASP A 817 -10.13 -17.49 -17.07
C ASP A 817 -11.24 -17.64 -18.11
N ASN A 818 -12.43 -17.12 -17.83
CA ASN A 818 -13.56 -17.27 -18.73
C ASN A 818 -13.27 -16.56 -20.07
N PRO A 819 -13.36 -17.27 -21.22
CA PRO A 819 -13.08 -16.68 -22.53
C PRO A 819 -13.92 -15.44 -22.86
N TYR A 820 -15.11 -15.30 -22.26
CA TYR A 820 -15.98 -14.14 -22.41
C TYR A 820 -15.31 -12.84 -21.92
N LEU A 821 -14.34 -12.92 -21.00
CA LEU A 821 -13.66 -11.77 -20.39
C LEU A 821 -12.36 -11.36 -21.11
N VAL A 822 -11.98 -12.03 -22.20
CA VAL A 822 -10.83 -11.62 -23.03
C VAL A 822 -10.92 -10.14 -23.47
N PRO A 823 -12.09 -9.59 -23.87
CA PRO A 823 -12.19 -8.17 -24.20
C PRO A 823 -11.85 -7.24 -23.03
N GLU A 824 -12.15 -7.63 -21.78
CA GLU A 824 -11.81 -6.83 -20.59
C GLU A 824 -10.29 -6.83 -20.35
N LEU A 825 -9.62 -7.96 -20.59
CA LEU A 825 -8.15 -8.04 -20.55
C LEU A 825 -7.51 -7.14 -21.60
N ILE A 826 -8.05 -7.11 -22.83
CA ILE A 826 -7.51 -6.29 -23.92
C ILE A 826 -7.69 -4.81 -23.62
N ARG A 827 -8.87 -4.39 -23.15
CA ARG A 827 -9.19 -2.98 -22.82
C ARG A 827 -8.29 -2.38 -21.74
N TYR A 828 -7.69 -3.20 -20.88
CA TYR A 828 -6.71 -2.74 -19.89
C TYR A 828 -5.46 -2.13 -20.56
N PHE A 829 -5.05 -2.62 -21.73
CA PHE A 829 -3.86 -2.13 -22.42
C PHE A 829 -4.20 -0.95 -23.36
N PRO A 830 -3.23 -0.08 -23.70
CA PRO A 830 -3.41 0.96 -24.72
C PRO A 830 -3.83 0.38 -26.08
N HIS A 831 -4.63 1.15 -26.84
CA HIS A 831 -5.25 0.70 -28.09
C HIS A 831 -4.25 0.11 -29.10
N ARG A 832 -3.06 0.70 -29.21
CA ARG A 832 -2.00 0.18 -30.09
C ARG A 832 -1.63 -1.29 -29.81
N LEU A 833 -1.58 -1.68 -28.54
CA LEU A 833 -1.16 -3.02 -28.14
C LEU A 833 -2.25 -4.07 -28.43
N HIS A 834 -3.51 -3.66 -28.61
CA HIS A 834 -4.64 -4.56 -28.83
C HIS A 834 -4.44 -5.45 -30.06
N HIS A 835 -3.86 -4.89 -31.12
CA HIS A 835 -3.65 -5.61 -32.38
C HIS A 835 -2.20 -6.07 -32.58
N GLU A 836 -1.22 -5.24 -32.22
CA GLU A 836 0.20 -5.55 -32.45
C GLU A 836 0.72 -6.67 -31.54
N TYR A 837 0.19 -6.78 -30.31
CA TYR A 837 0.68 -7.70 -29.28
C TYR A 837 -0.45 -8.54 -28.65
N HIS A 838 -1.50 -8.83 -29.44
CA HIS A 838 -2.69 -9.53 -28.98
C HIS A 838 -2.36 -10.87 -28.28
N ASP A 839 -1.52 -11.71 -28.90
CA ASP A 839 -1.18 -13.02 -28.35
C ASP A 839 -0.36 -12.91 -27.05
N GLN A 840 0.51 -11.90 -26.95
CA GLN A 840 1.25 -11.60 -25.73
C GLN A 840 0.31 -11.13 -24.61
N ILE A 841 -0.74 -10.37 -24.94
CA ILE A 841 -1.77 -9.95 -23.97
C ILE A 841 -2.48 -11.19 -23.40
N LEU A 842 -2.88 -12.13 -24.27
CA LEU A 842 -3.52 -13.38 -23.84
C LEU A 842 -2.62 -14.24 -22.94
N GLY A 843 -1.31 -14.21 -23.19
CA GLY A 843 -0.27 -14.88 -22.41
C GLY A 843 0.26 -14.08 -21.21
N HIS A 844 -0.31 -12.91 -20.90
CA HIS A 844 0.20 -12.04 -19.84
C HIS A 844 0.19 -12.75 -18.48
N ARG A 845 1.31 -12.70 -17.75
CA ARG A 845 1.49 -13.44 -16.48
C ARG A 845 0.48 -13.04 -15.40
N LEU A 846 0.05 -11.78 -15.39
CA LEU A 846 -0.95 -11.24 -14.46
C LEU A 846 -2.36 -11.15 -15.06
N ARG A 847 -2.66 -11.91 -16.13
CA ARG A 847 -3.98 -11.82 -16.80
C ARG A 847 -5.16 -12.02 -15.84
N ARG A 848 -5.02 -12.93 -14.86
CA ARG A 848 -6.09 -13.26 -13.91
C ARG A 848 -6.37 -12.08 -12.99
N GLU A 849 -5.31 -11.46 -12.48
CA GLU A 849 -5.39 -10.31 -11.60
C GLU A 849 -5.89 -9.07 -12.33
N ILE A 850 -5.44 -8.83 -13.58
CA ILE A 850 -5.95 -7.73 -14.42
C ILE A 850 -7.45 -7.87 -14.64
N VAL A 851 -7.91 -9.04 -15.12
CA VAL A 851 -9.34 -9.29 -15.40
C VAL A 851 -10.19 -9.13 -14.14
N ALA A 852 -9.76 -9.72 -13.02
CA ALA A 852 -10.50 -9.62 -11.77
C ALA A 852 -10.60 -8.17 -11.27
N THR A 853 -9.49 -7.41 -11.35
CA THR A 853 -9.44 -5.99 -10.95
C THR A 853 -10.38 -5.15 -11.80
N GLN A 854 -10.28 -5.28 -13.13
CA GLN A 854 -11.12 -4.54 -14.08
C GLN A 854 -12.61 -4.82 -13.87
N VAL A 855 -13.00 -6.08 -13.79
CA VAL A 855 -14.41 -6.47 -13.61
C VAL A 855 -14.96 -6.02 -12.25
N CYS A 856 -14.20 -6.18 -11.16
CA CYS A 856 -14.65 -5.74 -9.85
C CYS A 856 -14.72 -4.21 -9.74
N ASN A 857 -13.77 -3.49 -10.35
CA ASN A 857 -13.82 -2.03 -10.46
C ASN A 857 -15.09 -1.57 -11.16
N GLN A 858 -15.40 -2.13 -12.33
CA GLN A 858 -16.61 -1.79 -13.06
C GLN A 858 -17.88 -2.13 -12.27
N MET A 859 -17.96 -3.32 -11.67
CA MET A 859 -19.13 -3.73 -10.87
C MET A 859 -19.42 -2.75 -9.75
N VAL A 860 -18.39 -2.37 -8.99
CA VAL A 860 -18.53 -1.47 -7.84
C VAL A 860 -18.81 -0.03 -8.31
N ASN A 861 -18.12 0.45 -9.35
CA ASN A 861 -18.30 1.81 -9.87
C ASN A 861 -19.71 2.00 -10.46
N LEU A 862 -20.18 1.04 -11.27
CA LEU A 862 -21.47 1.12 -11.95
C LEU A 862 -22.64 0.77 -11.03
N SER A 863 -22.50 -0.19 -10.11
CA SER A 863 -23.63 -0.68 -9.27
C SER A 863 -23.67 -0.13 -7.85
N GLY A 864 -22.54 0.37 -7.34
CA GLY A 864 -22.41 0.97 -6.02
C GLY A 864 -21.69 0.09 -4.99
N ILE A 865 -21.19 0.75 -3.93
CA ILE A 865 -20.27 0.18 -2.92
C ILE A 865 -20.84 -1.05 -2.19
N SER A 866 -22.15 -1.09 -1.94
CA SER A 866 -22.80 -2.19 -1.20
C SER A 866 -23.60 -3.13 -2.10
N PHE A 867 -23.35 -3.12 -3.41
CA PHE A 867 -24.12 -3.90 -4.37
C PHE A 867 -24.01 -5.40 -4.11
N ASP A 868 -22.78 -5.94 -4.09
CA ASP A 868 -22.53 -7.38 -3.86
C ASP A 868 -23.07 -7.83 -2.51
N HIS A 869 -22.83 -7.07 -1.43
CA HIS A 869 -23.39 -7.34 -0.12
C HIS A 869 -24.92 -7.45 -0.14
N ARG A 870 -25.62 -6.51 -0.77
CA ARG A 870 -27.09 -6.53 -0.83
C ARG A 870 -27.61 -7.72 -1.62
N VAL A 871 -27.02 -7.99 -2.78
CA VAL A 871 -27.42 -9.13 -3.62
C VAL A 871 -27.11 -10.44 -2.89
N GLY A 872 -25.99 -10.53 -2.19
CA GLY A 872 -25.62 -11.68 -1.37
C GLY A 872 -26.55 -11.89 -0.16
N GLU A 873 -26.94 -10.81 0.55
CA GLU A 873 -27.92 -10.88 1.65
C GLU A 873 -29.29 -11.43 1.18
N GLU A 874 -29.66 -11.16 -0.07
CA GLU A 874 -30.93 -11.51 -0.67
C GLU A 874 -30.95 -12.92 -1.29
N THR A 875 -29.86 -13.32 -1.95
CA THR A 875 -29.77 -14.58 -2.72
C THR A 875 -29.00 -15.70 -1.99
N GLY A 876 -28.15 -15.35 -1.01
CA GLY A 876 -27.24 -16.29 -0.36
C GLY A 876 -26.04 -16.71 -1.21
N VAL A 877 -25.84 -16.05 -2.36
CA VAL A 877 -24.79 -16.37 -3.34
C VAL A 877 -23.54 -15.53 -3.06
N GLY A 878 -22.35 -16.10 -3.31
CA GLY A 878 -21.05 -15.41 -3.14
C GLY A 878 -20.71 -14.45 -4.28
N VAL A 879 -19.69 -13.61 -4.08
CA VAL A 879 -19.39 -12.50 -5.01
C VAL A 879 -19.11 -12.96 -6.43
N VAL A 880 -18.44 -14.11 -6.61
CA VAL A 880 -18.05 -14.63 -7.93
C VAL A 880 -19.27 -14.83 -8.84
N GLU A 881 -20.32 -15.45 -8.32
CA GLU A 881 -21.56 -15.71 -9.07
C GLU A 881 -22.40 -14.44 -9.23
N ILE A 882 -22.36 -13.53 -8.24
CA ILE A 882 -22.96 -12.19 -8.38
C ILE A 882 -22.29 -11.43 -9.51
N THR A 883 -20.97 -11.46 -9.60
CA THR A 883 -20.19 -10.83 -10.66
C THR A 883 -20.53 -11.44 -12.02
N ARG A 884 -20.68 -12.77 -12.12
CA ARG A 884 -21.14 -13.43 -13.37
C ARG A 884 -22.51 -12.92 -13.80
N ALA A 885 -23.49 -12.97 -12.90
CA ALA A 885 -24.84 -12.51 -13.22
C ALA A 885 -24.90 -11.00 -13.52
N TRP A 886 -24.06 -10.21 -12.86
CA TRP A 886 -23.94 -8.78 -13.13
C TRP A 886 -23.33 -8.49 -14.50
N LEU A 887 -22.26 -9.19 -14.91
CA LEU A 887 -21.67 -9.07 -16.24
C LEU A 887 -22.68 -9.42 -17.33
N ALA A 888 -23.41 -10.53 -17.18
CA ALA A 888 -24.47 -10.89 -18.12
C ALA A 888 -25.57 -9.82 -18.17
N ALA A 889 -26.03 -9.31 -17.02
CA ALA A 889 -27.02 -8.24 -16.97
C ALA A 889 -26.51 -6.94 -17.62
N ARG A 890 -25.25 -6.56 -17.36
CA ARG A 890 -24.58 -5.38 -17.94
C ARG A 890 -24.63 -5.42 -19.47
N ASP A 891 -24.26 -6.56 -20.06
CA ASP A 891 -24.10 -6.70 -21.51
C ASP A 891 -25.43 -6.95 -22.23
N VAL A 892 -26.37 -7.64 -21.58
CA VAL A 892 -27.75 -7.80 -22.06
C VAL A 892 -28.47 -6.45 -22.14
N LEU A 893 -28.28 -5.59 -21.14
CA LEU A 893 -28.97 -4.30 -21.03
C LEU A 893 -28.26 -3.14 -21.75
N GLY A 894 -27.03 -3.34 -22.23
CA GLY A 894 -26.20 -2.25 -22.78
C GLY A 894 -25.90 -1.18 -21.72
N LEU A 895 -25.60 -1.62 -20.49
CA LEU A 895 -25.49 -0.74 -19.33
C LEU A 895 -24.37 0.29 -19.49
N VAL A 896 -23.22 -0.11 -20.07
CA VAL A 896 -22.06 0.77 -20.24
C VAL A 896 -22.40 1.91 -21.20
N GLU A 897 -22.98 1.61 -22.34
CA GLU A 897 -23.34 2.63 -23.33
C GLU A 897 -24.40 3.60 -22.81
N LEU A 898 -25.35 3.12 -22.01
CA LEU A 898 -26.35 3.98 -21.36
C LEU A 898 -25.72 4.83 -20.25
N TRP A 899 -24.77 4.28 -19.50
CA TRP A 899 -24.05 4.99 -18.46
C TRP A 899 -23.26 6.18 -19.03
N ASP A 900 -22.52 5.95 -20.11
CA ASP A 900 -21.72 6.99 -20.79
C ASP A 900 -22.60 8.12 -21.33
N GLN A 901 -23.77 7.78 -21.88
CA GLN A 901 -24.74 8.79 -22.33
C GLN A 901 -25.28 9.65 -21.19
N VAL A 902 -25.46 9.08 -19.98
CA VAL A 902 -25.87 9.84 -18.80
C VAL A 902 -24.70 10.68 -18.27
N ASP A 903 -23.47 10.16 -18.26
CA ASP A 903 -22.29 10.93 -17.80
C ASP A 903 -21.99 12.12 -18.71
N ALA A 904 -22.22 11.97 -20.02
CA ALA A 904 -22.11 13.05 -21.00
C ALA A 904 -23.06 14.24 -20.74
N LEU A 905 -24.12 14.07 -19.93
CA LEU A 905 -25.03 15.15 -19.53
C LEU A 905 -24.43 16.12 -18.49
N THR A 906 -23.20 15.87 -18.01
CA THR A 906 -22.53 16.72 -17.03
C THR A 906 -22.47 18.17 -17.50
N GLY A 907 -23.01 19.10 -16.71
CA GLY A 907 -23.08 20.52 -17.04
C GLY A 907 -24.19 20.90 -18.05
N GLN A 908 -24.92 19.93 -18.60
CA GLN A 908 -26.07 20.16 -19.49
C GLN A 908 -27.39 20.14 -18.73
N VAL A 909 -27.51 19.26 -17.73
CA VAL A 909 -28.69 19.13 -16.86
C VAL A 909 -28.34 19.47 -15.40
N LYS A 910 -29.36 19.65 -14.56
CA LYS A 910 -29.15 19.82 -13.12
C LYS A 910 -28.49 18.56 -12.53
N PRO A 911 -27.52 18.69 -11.60
CA PRO A 911 -26.82 17.55 -11.01
C PRO A 911 -27.75 16.48 -10.43
N ASP A 912 -28.83 16.89 -9.75
CA ASP A 912 -29.80 15.96 -9.16
C ASP A 912 -30.49 15.08 -10.21
N VAL A 913 -30.84 15.65 -11.38
CA VAL A 913 -31.48 14.91 -12.49
C VAL A 913 -30.54 13.84 -13.03
N GLN A 914 -29.26 14.18 -13.20
CA GLN A 914 -28.25 13.25 -13.68
C GLN A 914 -28.03 12.09 -12.69
N ILE A 915 -27.92 12.41 -11.39
CA ILE A 915 -27.76 11.39 -10.34
C ILE A 915 -29.00 10.47 -10.29
N ASP A 916 -30.21 11.01 -10.43
CA ASP A 916 -31.43 10.21 -10.45
C ASP A 916 -31.44 9.22 -11.64
N LEU A 917 -30.97 9.63 -12.83
CA LEU A 917 -30.80 8.73 -13.99
C LEU A 917 -29.80 7.60 -13.70
N PHE A 918 -28.65 7.89 -13.08
CA PHE A 918 -27.68 6.86 -12.68
C PHE A 918 -28.27 5.86 -11.66
N LEU A 919 -29.07 6.35 -10.72
CA LEU A 919 -29.74 5.50 -9.72
C LEU A 919 -30.77 4.56 -10.35
N GLU A 920 -31.43 5.00 -11.42
CA GLU A 920 -32.34 4.15 -12.19
C GLU A 920 -31.60 3.09 -12.99
N LEU A 921 -30.47 3.42 -13.64
CA LEU A 921 -29.61 2.45 -14.29
C LEU A 921 -29.11 1.38 -13.30
N ARG A 922 -28.67 1.79 -12.10
CA ARG A 922 -28.28 0.87 -11.01
C ARG A 922 -29.43 -0.06 -10.62
N SER A 923 -30.62 0.51 -10.45
CA SER A 923 -31.81 -0.27 -10.06
C SER A 923 -32.22 -1.26 -11.15
N MET A 924 -32.08 -0.88 -12.42
CA MET A 924 -32.34 -1.75 -13.57
C MET A 924 -31.36 -2.92 -13.62
N ALA A 925 -30.05 -2.63 -13.54
CA ALA A 925 -29.00 -3.63 -13.55
C ALA A 925 -29.13 -4.61 -12.36
N GLU A 926 -29.37 -4.10 -11.15
CA GLU A 926 -29.56 -4.92 -9.95
C GLU A 926 -30.72 -5.90 -10.09
N ARG A 927 -31.87 -5.45 -10.61
CA ARG A 927 -33.05 -6.32 -10.79
C ARG A 927 -32.78 -7.40 -11.83
N ALA A 928 -32.09 -7.07 -12.92
CA ALA A 928 -31.70 -8.07 -13.94
C ALA A 928 -30.68 -9.08 -13.38
N THR A 929 -29.71 -8.63 -12.58
CA THR A 929 -28.78 -9.53 -11.88
C THR A 929 -29.52 -10.48 -10.94
N LEU A 930 -30.42 -9.96 -10.10
CA LEU A 930 -31.24 -10.79 -9.20
C LEU A 930 -32.12 -11.78 -9.96
N TRP A 931 -32.70 -11.36 -11.09
CA TRP A 931 -33.50 -12.23 -11.93
C TRP A 931 -32.66 -13.41 -12.46
N LEU A 932 -31.47 -13.15 -13.01
CA LEU A 932 -30.56 -14.18 -13.51
C LEU A 932 -30.15 -15.16 -12.41
N LEU A 933 -29.79 -14.66 -11.22
CA LEU A 933 -29.38 -15.49 -10.08
C LEU A 933 -30.48 -16.45 -9.60
N ARG A 934 -31.76 -16.07 -9.75
CA ARG A 934 -32.90 -16.87 -9.29
C ARG A 934 -33.40 -17.86 -10.32
N HIS A 935 -33.31 -17.53 -11.60
CA HIS A 935 -33.94 -18.31 -12.67
C HIS A 935 -32.94 -19.12 -13.50
N ARG A 936 -31.63 -18.88 -13.35
CA ARG A 936 -30.58 -19.63 -14.06
C ARG A 936 -29.80 -20.54 -13.14
N LYS A 937 -29.28 -21.61 -13.73
CA LYS A 937 -28.42 -22.57 -13.05
C LYS A 937 -27.05 -21.93 -12.80
N LEU A 938 -26.54 -22.09 -11.58
CA LEU A 938 -25.19 -21.68 -11.20
C LEU A 938 -24.20 -22.87 -11.36
N PRO A 939 -22.95 -22.64 -11.78
CA PRO A 939 -22.40 -21.34 -12.20
C PRO A 939 -22.98 -20.86 -13.53
N LEU A 940 -23.22 -19.55 -13.65
CA LEU A 940 -23.82 -18.96 -14.86
C LEU A 940 -22.85 -18.97 -16.05
N ASP A 941 -23.30 -19.48 -17.19
CA ASP A 941 -22.60 -19.32 -18.48
C ASP A 941 -22.88 -17.92 -19.05
N LEU A 942 -21.86 -17.06 -19.02
CA LEU A 942 -21.95 -15.67 -19.47
C LEU A 942 -22.33 -15.55 -20.95
N GLY A 943 -21.64 -16.29 -21.81
CA GLY A 943 -21.84 -16.20 -23.25
C GLY A 943 -23.24 -16.65 -23.64
N ALA A 944 -23.66 -17.81 -23.12
CA ALA A 944 -24.99 -18.35 -23.37
C ALA A 944 -26.11 -17.45 -22.82
N ALA A 945 -25.93 -16.87 -21.63
CA ALA A 945 -26.91 -15.96 -21.06
C ALA A 945 -27.06 -14.69 -21.90
N VAL A 946 -25.96 -14.07 -22.32
CA VAL A 946 -26.02 -12.85 -23.13
C VAL A 946 -26.60 -13.11 -24.52
N GLU A 947 -26.22 -14.22 -25.16
CA GLU A 947 -26.79 -14.64 -26.45
C GLU A 947 -28.30 -14.88 -26.37
N ALA A 948 -28.77 -15.52 -25.29
CA ALA A 948 -30.18 -15.84 -25.10
C ALA A 948 -31.06 -14.60 -24.91
N TYR A 949 -30.56 -13.54 -24.26
CA TYR A 949 -31.40 -12.42 -23.84
C TYR A 949 -31.20 -11.11 -24.58
N ARG A 950 -29.99 -10.81 -25.07
CA ARG A 950 -29.66 -9.47 -25.56
C ARG A 950 -30.53 -9.05 -26.74
N ALA A 951 -30.57 -9.83 -27.81
CA ALA A 951 -31.34 -9.48 -29.00
C ALA A 951 -32.87 -9.44 -28.73
N PRO A 952 -33.47 -10.44 -28.06
CA PRO A 952 -34.88 -10.38 -27.69
C PRO A 952 -35.26 -9.17 -26.83
N ILE A 953 -34.45 -8.83 -25.82
CA ILE A 953 -34.73 -7.68 -24.94
C ILE A 953 -34.58 -6.36 -25.71
N CYS A 954 -33.54 -6.20 -26.54
CA CYS A 954 -33.41 -5.01 -27.39
C CYS A 954 -34.63 -4.84 -28.30
N SER A 955 -35.16 -5.92 -28.87
CA SER A 955 -36.36 -5.84 -29.73
C SER A 955 -37.61 -5.36 -28.99
N LEU A 956 -37.72 -5.65 -27.68
CA LEU A 956 -38.83 -5.20 -26.85
C LEU A 956 -38.74 -3.70 -26.52
N VAL A 957 -37.52 -3.17 -26.37
CA VAL A 957 -37.26 -1.75 -26.10
C VAL A 957 -37.68 -0.87 -27.29
N GLU A 958 -37.50 -1.36 -28.51
CA GLU A 958 -37.85 -0.66 -29.76
C GLU A 958 -39.35 -0.67 -30.07
N LEU A 959 -40.15 -1.51 -29.40
CA LEU A 959 -41.60 -1.62 -29.60
C LEU A 959 -42.36 -0.66 -28.68
N GLU A 960 -42.09 0.64 -28.79
CA GLU A 960 -42.61 1.76 -27.97
C GLU A 960 -44.15 1.78 -27.78
N GLY A 961 -44.91 1.01 -28.55
CA GLY A 961 -46.38 0.90 -28.46
C GLY A 961 -46.94 -0.24 -27.59
N THR A 962 -46.12 -1.01 -26.87
CA THR A 962 -46.61 -2.17 -26.09
C THR A 962 -47.22 -1.81 -24.74
N LEU A 963 -46.78 -0.70 -24.12
CA LEU A 963 -47.37 -0.21 -22.87
C LEU A 963 -48.80 0.30 -23.08
N ARG A 964 -49.69 -0.02 -22.14
CA ARG A 964 -51.11 0.31 -22.21
C ARG A 964 -51.57 1.11 -20.99
N GLY A 965 -52.70 1.80 -21.17
CA GLY A 965 -53.46 2.50 -20.13
C GLY A 965 -52.62 3.36 -19.18
N LYS A 966 -52.82 3.19 -17.88
CA LYS A 966 -52.23 4.09 -16.85
C LYS A 966 -50.70 4.02 -16.82
N LEU A 967 -50.13 2.86 -17.10
CA LEU A 967 -48.68 2.68 -17.12
C LEU A 967 -48.05 3.46 -18.28
N ARG A 968 -48.68 3.44 -19.46
CA ARG A 968 -48.27 4.25 -20.62
C ARG A 968 -48.37 5.74 -20.32
N ASP A 969 -49.45 6.18 -19.70
CA ASP A 969 -49.65 7.59 -19.36
C ASP A 969 -48.62 8.08 -18.32
N ALA A 970 -48.25 7.23 -17.35
CA ALA A 970 -47.17 7.50 -16.41
C ALA A 970 -45.79 7.58 -17.08
N ALA A 971 -45.52 6.70 -18.04
CA ALA A 971 -44.28 6.75 -18.84
C ALA A 971 -44.18 8.05 -19.65
N PHE A 972 -45.25 8.46 -20.35
CA PHE A 972 -45.28 9.73 -21.07
C PHE A 972 -45.10 10.95 -20.16
N ALA A 973 -45.69 10.94 -18.97
CA ALA A 973 -45.50 12.03 -18.01
C ALA A 973 -44.03 12.13 -17.53
N LEU A 974 -43.38 10.98 -17.30
CA LEU A 974 -41.97 10.92 -16.93
C LEU A 974 -41.07 11.40 -18.09
N GLU A 975 -41.33 10.97 -19.31
CA GLU A 975 -40.63 11.41 -20.52
C GLU A 975 -40.71 12.93 -20.67
N ALA A 976 -41.92 13.49 -20.60
CA ALA A 976 -42.14 14.93 -20.68
C ALA A 976 -41.38 15.70 -19.59
N SER A 977 -41.31 15.15 -18.37
CA SER A 977 -40.55 15.76 -17.28
C SER A 977 -39.04 15.76 -17.52
N ARG A 978 -38.50 14.70 -18.15
CA ARG A 978 -37.08 14.58 -18.49
C ARG A 978 -36.68 15.50 -19.64
N LEU A 979 -37.53 15.59 -20.66
CA LEU A 979 -37.37 16.57 -21.74
C LEU A 979 -37.35 18.00 -21.17
N ALA A 980 -38.27 18.32 -20.26
CA ALA A 980 -38.32 19.62 -19.60
C ALA A 980 -37.08 19.88 -18.71
N ALA A 981 -36.44 18.83 -18.21
CA ALA A 981 -35.20 18.90 -17.44
C ALA A 981 -33.92 18.99 -18.32
N GLY A 982 -34.05 18.95 -19.65
CA GLY A 982 -32.94 19.05 -20.60
C GLY A 982 -32.30 17.71 -20.98
N VAL A 983 -32.92 16.58 -20.65
CA VAL A 983 -32.44 15.27 -21.10
C VAL A 983 -32.71 15.12 -22.60
N PRO A 984 -31.73 14.68 -23.42
CA PRO A 984 -31.92 14.46 -24.86
C PRO A 984 -33.07 13.50 -25.16
N GLU A 985 -33.82 13.78 -26.23
CA GLU A 985 -35.05 13.05 -26.59
C GLU A 985 -34.90 11.53 -26.60
N GLY A 986 -33.94 11.00 -27.35
CA GLY A 986 -33.72 9.55 -27.42
C GLY A 986 -33.28 8.91 -26.10
N LEU A 987 -32.71 9.66 -25.16
CA LEU A 987 -32.41 9.16 -23.81
C LEU A 987 -33.62 9.29 -22.88
N ALA A 988 -34.41 10.36 -22.99
CA ALA A 988 -35.66 10.52 -22.27
C ALA A 988 -36.63 9.38 -22.60
N GLN A 989 -36.82 9.06 -23.88
CA GLN A 989 -37.66 7.96 -24.37
C GLN A 989 -37.22 6.59 -23.85
N ARG A 990 -35.92 6.26 -23.94
CA ARG A 990 -35.43 4.97 -23.45
C ARG A 990 -35.49 4.86 -21.92
N SER A 991 -35.18 5.94 -21.22
CA SER A 991 -35.06 5.90 -19.76
C SER A 991 -36.37 5.63 -19.04
N VAL A 992 -37.54 5.90 -19.65
CA VAL A 992 -38.83 5.62 -18.97
C VAL A 992 -39.10 4.11 -18.87
N GLN A 993 -38.41 3.31 -19.69
CA GLN A 993 -38.55 1.86 -19.73
C GLN A 993 -37.64 1.14 -18.71
N TRP A 994 -36.55 1.78 -18.25
CA TRP A 994 -35.58 1.15 -17.33
C TRP A 994 -36.20 0.53 -16.07
N PRO A 995 -37.20 1.16 -15.40
CA PRO A 995 -37.84 0.54 -14.24
C PRO A 995 -38.57 -0.77 -14.54
N LEU A 996 -38.94 -1.00 -15.81
CA LEU A 996 -39.72 -2.14 -16.28
C LEU A 996 -38.84 -3.21 -16.96
N LEU A 997 -37.64 -2.86 -17.41
CA LEU A 997 -36.85 -3.69 -18.32
C LEU A 997 -36.46 -5.07 -17.75
N HIS A 998 -36.33 -5.21 -16.43
CA HIS A 998 -36.14 -6.52 -15.79
C HIS A 998 -37.27 -7.53 -16.07
N THR A 999 -38.50 -7.07 -16.33
CA THR A 999 -39.64 -7.96 -16.70
C THR A 999 -39.49 -8.55 -18.10
N ALA A 1000 -38.64 -7.95 -18.94
CA ALA A 1000 -38.39 -8.47 -20.28
C ALA A 1000 -37.72 -9.85 -20.26
N PHE A 1001 -36.99 -10.19 -19.20
CA PHE A 1001 -36.42 -11.54 -19.04
C PHE A 1001 -37.52 -12.60 -18.94
N ASP A 1002 -38.57 -12.36 -18.15
CA ASP A 1002 -39.73 -13.26 -18.07
C ASP A 1002 -40.49 -13.35 -19.40
N MET A 1003 -40.62 -12.23 -20.12
CA MET A 1003 -41.27 -12.23 -21.44
C MET A 1003 -40.51 -13.07 -22.46
N VAL A 1004 -39.17 -13.05 -22.40
CA VAL A 1004 -38.33 -13.88 -23.27
C VAL A 1004 -38.44 -15.36 -22.91
N GLU A 1005 -38.46 -15.71 -21.63
CA GLU A 1005 -38.72 -17.10 -21.20
C GLU A 1005 -40.09 -17.58 -21.66
N LEU A 1006 -41.11 -16.74 -21.47
CA LEU A 1006 -42.48 -17.07 -21.86
C LEU A 1006 -42.61 -17.23 -23.38
N SER A 1007 -41.96 -16.36 -24.17
CA SER A 1007 -41.87 -16.52 -25.63
C SER A 1007 -41.27 -17.87 -26.02
N GLY A 1008 -40.21 -18.31 -25.33
CA GLY A 1008 -39.60 -19.61 -25.57
C GLY A 1008 -40.52 -20.78 -25.22
N ARG A 1009 -41.31 -20.66 -24.15
CA ARG A 1009 -42.25 -21.69 -23.68
C ARG A 1009 -43.50 -21.82 -24.56
N THR A 1010 -44.09 -20.70 -24.97
CA THR A 1010 -45.34 -20.70 -25.75
C THR A 1010 -45.10 -20.80 -27.25
N GLY A 1011 -43.88 -20.51 -27.72
CA GLY A 1011 -43.57 -20.38 -29.14
C GLY A 1011 -44.12 -19.10 -29.79
N SER A 1012 -44.73 -18.20 -29.01
CA SER A 1012 -45.18 -16.89 -29.46
C SER A 1012 -44.01 -15.94 -29.66
N SER A 1013 -44.17 -14.91 -30.49
CA SER A 1013 -43.17 -13.85 -30.60
C SER A 1013 -43.08 -13.01 -29.31
N THR A 1014 -41.92 -12.43 -29.03
CA THR A 1014 -41.72 -11.54 -27.88
C THR A 1014 -42.70 -10.36 -27.85
N SER A 1015 -43.06 -9.82 -29.03
CA SER A 1015 -44.05 -8.76 -29.16
C SER A 1015 -45.47 -9.19 -28.76
N GLU A 1016 -45.89 -10.39 -29.15
CA GLU A 1016 -47.18 -10.96 -28.75
C GLU A 1016 -47.23 -11.19 -27.24
N VAL A 1017 -46.15 -11.73 -26.67
CA VAL A 1017 -46.02 -11.94 -25.23
C VAL A 1017 -46.09 -10.61 -24.47
N ALA A 1018 -45.32 -9.60 -24.88
CA ALA A 1018 -45.36 -8.28 -24.25
C ALA A 1018 -46.74 -7.62 -24.37
N GLY A 1019 -47.40 -7.79 -25.53
CA GLY A 1019 -48.76 -7.34 -25.76
C GLY A 1019 -49.76 -7.99 -24.79
N ALA A 1020 -49.70 -9.31 -24.59
CA ALA A 1020 -50.54 -10.02 -23.62
C ALA A 1020 -50.21 -9.60 -22.18
N TYR A 1021 -48.93 -9.54 -21.84
CA TYR A 1021 -48.43 -9.20 -20.50
C TYR A 1021 -48.93 -7.83 -20.04
N TRP A 1022 -48.72 -6.78 -20.85
CA TRP A 1022 -49.17 -5.43 -20.49
C TRP A 1022 -50.67 -5.22 -20.61
N HIS A 1023 -51.37 -6.03 -21.43
CA HIS A 1023 -52.83 -6.00 -21.48
C HIS A 1023 -53.45 -6.59 -20.21
N VAL A 1024 -52.93 -7.72 -19.71
CA VAL A 1024 -53.33 -8.27 -18.40
C VAL A 1024 -53.03 -7.29 -17.27
N PHE A 1025 -51.86 -6.65 -17.31
CA PHE A 1025 -51.47 -5.65 -16.30
C PHE A 1025 -52.46 -4.49 -16.21
N GLU A 1026 -52.93 -3.99 -17.35
CA GLU A 1026 -53.94 -2.92 -17.41
C GLU A 1026 -55.34 -3.41 -17.05
N GLU A 1027 -55.77 -4.57 -17.57
CA GLU A 1027 -57.12 -5.11 -17.31
C GLU A 1027 -57.35 -5.40 -15.82
N LEU A 1028 -56.32 -5.89 -15.13
CA LEU A 1028 -56.35 -6.10 -13.68
C LEU A 1028 -55.99 -4.84 -12.87
N ASP A 1029 -55.69 -3.73 -13.55
CA ASP A 1029 -55.29 -2.43 -12.98
C ASP A 1029 -54.23 -2.62 -11.89
N LEU A 1030 -53.07 -3.17 -12.27
CA LEU A 1030 -52.00 -3.59 -11.34
C LEU A 1030 -51.00 -2.48 -10.99
N LEU A 1031 -51.09 -1.31 -11.61
CA LEU A 1031 -50.14 -0.21 -11.40
C LEU A 1031 -50.03 0.20 -9.92
N TRP A 1032 -51.15 0.33 -9.23
CA TRP A 1032 -51.16 0.70 -7.80
C TRP A 1032 -50.43 -0.34 -6.94
N LEU A 1033 -50.59 -1.63 -7.26
CA LEU A 1033 -49.98 -2.74 -6.51
C LEU A 1033 -48.47 -2.74 -6.74
N TRP A 1034 -48.06 -2.58 -7.99
CA TRP A 1034 -46.66 -2.44 -8.39
C TRP A 1034 -45.97 -1.28 -7.65
N GLU A 1035 -46.58 -0.10 -7.65
CA GLU A 1035 -46.07 1.08 -6.95
C GLU A 1035 -46.07 0.91 -5.42
N ALA A 1036 -47.10 0.27 -4.85
CA ALA A 1036 -47.18 0.02 -3.42
C ALA A 1036 -46.06 -0.92 -2.96
N VAL A 1037 -45.78 -2.00 -3.70
CA VAL A 1037 -44.60 -2.86 -3.46
C VAL A 1037 -43.30 -2.06 -3.60
N GLY A 1038 -43.22 -1.15 -4.58
CA GLY A 1038 -42.10 -0.20 -4.73
C GLY A 1038 -41.82 0.64 -3.49
N ARG A 1039 -42.89 1.18 -2.88
CA ARG A 1039 -42.88 2.09 -1.74
C ARG A 1039 -42.71 1.42 -0.37
N LEU A 1040 -42.70 0.09 -0.31
CA LEU A 1040 -42.50 -0.64 0.94
C LEU A 1040 -41.19 -0.21 1.65
N PRO A 1041 -41.20 -0.13 3.00
CA PRO A 1041 -40.07 0.34 3.79
C PRO A 1041 -38.78 -0.46 3.52
N ARG A 1042 -37.64 0.23 3.63
CA ARG A 1042 -36.28 -0.36 3.50
C ARG A 1042 -35.51 -0.45 4.83
N GLY A 1043 -36.22 -0.29 5.95
CA GLY A 1043 -35.62 -0.05 7.26
C GLY A 1043 -34.81 -1.23 7.79
N THR A 1044 -35.20 -2.46 7.46
CA THR A 1044 -34.54 -3.69 7.92
C THR A 1044 -34.23 -4.64 6.77
N ARG A 1045 -33.30 -5.57 6.99
CA ARG A 1045 -32.99 -6.68 6.06
C ARG A 1045 -34.27 -7.44 5.67
N TRP A 1046 -35.11 -7.77 6.64
CA TRP A 1046 -36.34 -8.54 6.44
C TRP A 1046 -37.38 -7.80 5.59
N GLN A 1047 -37.50 -6.48 5.77
CA GLN A 1047 -38.38 -5.66 4.95
C GLN A 1047 -37.89 -5.60 3.49
N ASN A 1048 -36.58 -5.50 3.27
CA ASN A 1048 -36.01 -5.54 1.91
C ASN A 1048 -36.25 -6.89 1.23
N GLN A 1049 -35.99 -8.01 1.91
CA GLN A 1049 -36.25 -9.35 1.39
C GLN A 1049 -37.74 -9.57 1.10
N ALA A 1050 -38.63 -9.22 2.05
CA ALA A 1050 -40.07 -9.36 1.86
C ALA A 1050 -40.59 -8.55 0.67
N ARG A 1051 -40.07 -7.32 0.49
CA ARG A 1051 -40.39 -6.50 -0.66
C ARG A 1051 -39.92 -7.12 -1.97
N SER A 1052 -38.71 -7.68 -2.00
CA SER A 1052 -38.20 -8.32 -3.20
C SER A 1052 -39.02 -9.56 -3.56
N ALA A 1053 -39.28 -10.43 -2.59
CA ALA A 1053 -40.14 -11.60 -2.75
C ALA A 1053 -41.55 -11.24 -3.24
N LEU A 1054 -42.16 -10.16 -2.71
CA LEU A 1054 -43.45 -9.67 -3.18
C LEU A 1054 -43.42 -9.20 -4.64
N ARG A 1055 -42.32 -8.58 -5.06
CA ARG A 1055 -42.15 -8.17 -6.46
C ARG A 1055 -42.00 -9.39 -7.35
N ASP A 1056 -41.18 -10.35 -6.96
CA ASP A 1056 -40.95 -11.58 -7.72
C ASP A 1056 -42.25 -12.36 -7.87
N ASP A 1057 -43.02 -12.53 -6.79
CA ASP A 1057 -44.31 -13.20 -6.81
C ASP A 1057 -45.33 -12.46 -7.70
N LEU A 1058 -45.31 -11.12 -7.73
CA LEU A 1058 -46.16 -10.32 -8.60
C LEU A 1058 -45.78 -10.51 -10.08
N VAL A 1059 -44.48 -10.47 -10.39
CA VAL A 1059 -43.95 -10.64 -11.75
C VAL A 1059 -44.19 -12.07 -12.26
N ALA A 1060 -43.99 -13.08 -11.42
CA ALA A 1060 -44.26 -14.47 -11.74
C ALA A 1060 -45.75 -14.71 -12.03
N ALA A 1061 -46.64 -14.21 -11.15
CA ALA A 1061 -48.08 -14.31 -11.37
C ALA A 1061 -48.53 -13.61 -12.66
N LEU A 1062 -47.90 -12.48 -13.02
CA LEU A 1062 -48.12 -11.80 -14.29
C LEU A 1062 -47.68 -12.64 -15.50
N GLY A 1063 -46.54 -13.33 -15.40
CA GLY A 1063 -46.06 -14.25 -16.43
C GLY A 1063 -47.01 -15.41 -16.65
N ASP A 1064 -47.44 -16.08 -15.58
CA ASP A 1064 -48.39 -17.19 -15.63
C ASP A 1064 -49.73 -16.76 -16.26
N LEU A 1065 -50.27 -15.60 -15.86
CA LEU A 1065 -51.51 -15.07 -16.45
C LEU A 1065 -51.35 -14.69 -17.92
N ALA A 1066 -50.20 -14.15 -18.31
CA ALA A 1066 -49.94 -13.83 -19.70
C ALA A 1066 -49.89 -15.10 -20.57
N GLU A 1067 -49.39 -16.21 -20.04
CA GLU A 1067 -49.43 -17.52 -20.69
C GLU A 1067 -50.86 -18.01 -20.92
N ASP A 1068 -51.70 -17.96 -19.89
CA ASP A 1068 -53.11 -18.36 -19.98
C ASP A 1068 -53.87 -17.51 -21.00
N VAL A 1069 -53.58 -16.21 -21.03
CA VAL A 1069 -54.16 -15.28 -22.00
C VAL A 1069 -53.73 -15.59 -23.43
N LEU A 1070 -52.46 -15.93 -23.64
CA LEU A 1070 -51.97 -16.35 -24.96
C LEU A 1070 -52.64 -17.66 -25.39
N ALA A 1071 -52.79 -18.62 -24.47
CA ALA A 1071 -53.46 -19.90 -24.73
C ALA A 1071 -54.95 -19.74 -25.06
N ALA A 1072 -55.63 -18.77 -24.43
CA ALA A 1072 -57.04 -18.46 -24.67
C ALA A 1072 -57.29 -17.68 -25.98
N GLY A 1073 -56.25 -17.16 -26.63
CA GLY A 1073 -56.37 -16.33 -27.84
C GLY A 1073 -56.50 -14.83 -27.60
N GLY A 1074 -56.41 -14.37 -26.34
CA GLY A 1074 -56.44 -12.96 -25.97
C GLY A 1074 -57.15 -12.70 -24.64
N VAL A 1075 -56.97 -11.48 -24.11
CA VAL A 1075 -57.48 -11.08 -22.77
C VAL A 1075 -59.01 -11.18 -22.69
N ALA A 1076 -59.72 -10.78 -23.76
CA ALA A 1076 -61.19 -10.84 -23.79
C ALA A 1076 -61.72 -12.27 -23.69
N ASP A 1077 -61.09 -13.21 -24.42
CA ASP A 1077 -61.49 -14.62 -24.42
C ASP A 1077 -61.14 -15.29 -23.08
N TRP A 1078 -59.95 -14.99 -22.54
CA TRP A 1078 -59.54 -15.44 -21.21
C TRP A 1078 -60.47 -14.91 -20.10
N GLN A 1079 -60.83 -13.63 -20.14
CA GLN A 1079 -61.71 -13.01 -19.15
C GLN A 1079 -63.13 -13.59 -19.22
N SER A 1080 -63.65 -13.83 -20.43
CA SER A 1080 -64.94 -14.48 -20.64
C SER A 1080 -64.96 -15.91 -20.06
N ALA A 1081 -63.86 -16.67 -20.25
CA ALA A 1081 -63.72 -18.01 -19.67
C ALA A 1081 -63.62 -18.00 -18.13
N ASN A 1082 -63.10 -16.91 -17.55
CA ASN A 1082 -62.71 -16.82 -16.13
C ASN A 1082 -63.46 -15.73 -15.33
N GLU A 1083 -64.61 -15.26 -15.82
CA GLU A 1083 -65.33 -14.07 -15.33
C GLU A 1083 -65.48 -14.01 -13.81
N ARG A 1084 -65.91 -15.12 -13.18
CA ARG A 1084 -66.12 -15.18 -11.72
C ARG A 1084 -64.83 -14.99 -10.91
N LEU A 1085 -63.72 -15.56 -11.38
CA LEU A 1085 -62.43 -15.47 -10.70
C LEU A 1085 -61.85 -14.06 -10.85
N VAL A 1086 -61.91 -13.49 -12.05
CA VAL A 1086 -61.48 -12.12 -12.33
C VAL A 1086 -62.27 -11.11 -11.49
N GLN A 1087 -63.60 -11.22 -11.47
CA GLN A 1087 -64.46 -10.32 -10.70
C GLN A 1087 -64.16 -10.38 -9.18
N ARG A 1088 -63.89 -11.58 -8.66
CA ARG A 1088 -63.50 -11.77 -7.26
C ARG A 1088 -62.19 -11.05 -6.94
N THR A 1089 -61.18 -11.20 -7.81
CA THR A 1089 -59.88 -10.54 -7.66
C THR A 1089 -60.01 -9.01 -7.74
N MET A 1090 -60.78 -8.48 -8.69
CA MET A 1090 -61.00 -7.04 -8.83
C MET A 1090 -61.77 -6.41 -7.67
N THR A 1091 -62.75 -7.14 -7.12
CA THR A 1091 -63.49 -6.71 -5.91
C THR A 1091 -62.53 -6.57 -4.73
N MET A 1092 -61.66 -7.57 -4.54
CA MET A 1092 -60.66 -7.56 -3.48
C MET A 1092 -59.62 -6.45 -3.65
N PHE A 1093 -59.13 -6.18 -4.87
CA PHE A 1093 -58.24 -5.05 -5.11
C PHE A 1093 -58.92 -3.72 -4.83
N THR A 1094 -60.21 -3.58 -5.14
CA THR A 1094 -60.98 -2.38 -4.81
C THR A 1094 -61.08 -2.16 -3.29
N GLU A 1095 -61.23 -3.23 -2.51
CA GLU A 1095 -61.21 -3.15 -1.04
C GLU A 1095 -59.83 -2.77 -0.50
N LEU A 1096 -58.77 -3.40 -1.01
CA LEU A 1096 -57.40 -3.16 -0.55
C LEU A 1096 -56.90 -1.74 -0.87
N ARG A 1097 -57.30 -1.17 -2.02
CA ARG A 1097 -56.95 0.22 -2.39
C ARG A 1097 -57.55 1.28 -1.47
N ARG A 1098 -58.62 0.94 -0.73
CA ARG A 1098 -59.27 1.88 0.21
C ARG A 1098 -58.58 1.92 1.56
N VAL A 1099 -57.59 1.07 1.80
CA VAL A 1099 -56.81 1.07 3.04
C VAL A 1099 -55.85 2.26 3.04
N ASP A 1100 -55.80 3.01 4.15
CA ASP A 1100 -55.01 4.25 4.27
C ASP A 1100 -53.49 4.03 4.13
N SER A 1101 -53.00 2.84 4.48
CA SER A 1101 -51.59 2.47 4.32
C SER A 1101 -51.44 1.00 3.89
N HIS A 1102 -50.50 0.78 2.96
CA HIS A 1102 -50.16 -0.56 2.49
C HIS A 1102 -48.94 -1.05 3.25
N ASP A 1103 -49.09 -2.18 3.95
CA ASP A 1103 -48.01 -2.88 4.62
C ASP A 1103 -47.66 -4.19 3.89
N ILE A 1104 -46.61 -4.87 4.34
CA ILE A 1104 -46.19 -6.16 3.74
C ILE A 1104 -47.37 -7.15 3.77
N THR A 1105 -48.11 -7.17 4.88
CA THR A 1105 -49.25 -8.08 5.07
C THR A 1105 -50.32 -7.88 4.00
N THR A 1106 -50.84 -6.67 3.84
CA THR A 1106 -51.90 -6.36 2.88
C THR A 1106 -51.45 -6.62 1.44
N LEU A 1107 -50.22 -6.28 1.09
CA LEU A 1107 -49.68 -6.52 -0.25
C LEU A 1107 -49.42 -8.02 -0.51
N SER A 1108 -48.98 -8.80 0.48
CA SER A 1108 -48.89 -10.27 0.37
C SER A 1108 -50.23 -10.92 0.06
N VAL A 1109 -51.32 -10.42 0.66
CA VAL A 1109 -52.65 -10.95 0.38
C VAL A 1109 -53.08 -10.60 -1.06
N ALA A 1110 -52.80 -9.37 -1.53
CA ALA A 1110 -53.09 -8.97 -2.92
C ALA A 1110 -52.36 -9.86 -3.93
N VAL A 1111 -51.05 -10.05 -3.75
CA VAL A 1111 -50.21 -10.86 -4.63
C VAL A 1111 -50.63 -12.34 -4.59
N ARG A 1112 -50.98 -12.87 -3.41
CA ARG A 1112 -51.50 -14.24 -3.29
C ARG A 1112 -52.83 -14.43 -4.05
N GLN A 1113 -53.70 -13.42 -4.05
CA GLN A 1113 -54.93 -13.49 -4.82
C GLN A 1113 -54.67 -13.50 -6.34
N LEU A 1114 -53.66 -12.77 -6.80
CA LEU A 1114 -53.15 -12.82 -8.18
C LEU A 1114 -52.64 -14.22 -8.54
N ARG A 1115 -51.82 -14.84 -7.68
CA ARG A 1115 -51.35 -16.22 -7.89
C ARG A 1115 -52.49 -17.23 -7.91
N ASN A 1116 -53.50 -17.07 -7.05
CA ASN A 1116 -54.68 -17.94 -7.07
C ASN A 1116 -55.48 -17.78 -8.36
N LEU A 1117 -55.52 -16.59 -8.96
CA LEU A 1117 -56.12 -16.39 -10.27
C LEU A 1117 -55.35 -17.21 -11.30
N ALA A 1118 -54.03 -17.03 -11.39
CA ALA A 1118 -53.16 -17.76 -12.33
C ALA A 1118 -53.22 -19.29 -12.20
N LEU A 1119 -53.35 -19.83 -10.98
CA LEU A 1119 -53.40 -21.28 -10.76
C LEU A 1119 -54.76 -21.93 -11.07
N LEU A 1120 -55.82 -21.13 -11.14
CA LEU A 1120 -57.20 -21.60 -11.28
C LEU A 1120 -57.80 -21.30 -12.66
N THR A 1121 -57.11 -20.48 -13.46
CA THR A 1121 -57.38 -20.26 -14.89
C THR A 1121 -56.60 -21.25 -15.73
#